data_AF-A0A7S0DL25-F1
#
_entry.id   AF-A0A7S0DL25-F1
#
_cell.length_a   1.000
_cell.length_b   1.000
_cell.length_c   1.000
_cell.angle_alpha   90.00
_cell.angle_beta   90.00
_cell.angle_gamma   90.00
#
_symmetry.space_group_name_H-M   'P 1'
#
loop_
_entity.id
_entity.type
_entity.pdbx_description
1 polymer ?
#
loop_
_entity_poly.entity_id
_entity_poly.type
_entity_poly.pdbx_seq_one_letter_code
_entity_poly.pdbx_strand_id
1 'polypeptide(L)'
;EKHESRLSVPPPPQQSMDSMSRPLRRRGSQGYAWEFPGEGDVFRMHMETKSDEKENGEPKPHEHELLSEFPATAICGNDITSSCLYVCGLCAADAGVYAPLAVSLVICTLYLFRKIYVEVCSALPMNGGTFSVLLHTTTKKIAAASSCMGILSYVATGVVSASEAVNYLAEIWSECPVKTLTVCLLAVFAFLNLVGISESAGAAMVIFVLHTTTLLLLAITALVYIFMHGAHPIVESYHSEYQPKISEAIFYGFGAAMLGVSGFETSAQFIEEQAPGVFTKTLRNMWLAVSIINPILTLQALCIVPLGEIQEEYSLTLLARMGEVSGGQWLKNIVCADAFLVLSGAVLTSYVGAVGLVRRLALDSCLPEFLLIKNHVRGTNHYIILGFFGVCTSMFIILEGDASTLSKVYSVSFLGLMILFGVGNLLLKVKRSALRRDDRAPIWSVLLGMSLVAAGLVSTVVKRPDVLLVFLLYYFLAAFLVGIMFFRLQVLKQVYRFLNQFECFDSCLQALEEYLKHMTSRPLIFLVKGDSAGVMNKAVIYIMENEETQFIKFVHFEDPNETKEISHNIEKTIRFLDRVYPKFKIDLVVVESSFSPEGVEELSRKLDIPQNCMFMACPSSEFRETVASLGGVRIITH
;
A
#
# COMPACT_ATOMS: atom_id res chain seq x y z
N GLU A 1 71.35 14.38 61.30
CA GLU A 1 71.72 14.49 59.88
C GLU A 1 70.46 14.53 59.02
N LYS A 2 70.44 15.41 58.00
CA LYS A 2 69.63 15.44 56.76
C LYS A 2 68.09 15.58 56.90
N HIS A 3 67.52 16.75 56.58
CA HIS A 3 67.04 17.27 55.26
C HIS A 3 65.70 16.68 54.77
N GLU A 4 64.68 17.57 54.71
CA GLU A 4 63.61 17.78 53.70
C GLU A 4 63.02 16.56 52.93
N SER A 5 61.71 16.40 52.71
CA SER A 5 60.75 17.35 52.11
C SER A 5 59.31 16.79 52.06
N ARG A 6 58.35 17.73 52.03
CA ARG A 6 56.88 17.73 51.84
C ARG A 6 56.15 16.53 51.21
N LEU A 7 55.00 16.19 51.81
CA LEU A 7 53.72 15.87 51.13
C LEU A 7 52.56 16.15 52.08
N SER A 8 51.93 17.33 51.94
CA SER A 8 50.73 17.75 52.65
C SER A 8 49.50 17.57 51.75
N VAL A 9 48.56 16.75 52.23
CA VAL A 9 47.26 16.44 51.60
C VAL A 9 46.41 17.71 51.48
N PRO A 10 45.78 17.99 50.32
CA PRO A 10 44.98 19.19 50.13
C PRO A 10 43.60 19.12 50.80
N PRO A 11 43.05 20.26 51.28
CA PRO A 11 41.69 20.37 51.81
C PRO A 11 40.64 20.40 50.67
N PRO A 12 39.36 20.13 50.95
CA PRO A 12 38.30 20.15 49.94
C PRO A 12 38.06 21.56 49.39
N PRO A 13 37.77 21.72 48.09
CA PRO A 13 37.53 23.04 47.50
C PRO A 13 36.21 23.67 47.93
N GLN A 14 36.31 24.98 48.13
CA GLN A 14 35.33 26.00 48.46
C GLN A 14 33.99 25.90 47.69
N GLN A 15 32.89 25.94 48.46
CA GLN A 15 31.63 26.51 48.00
C GLN A 15 31.84 28.02 47.81
N SER A 16 31.86 28.49 46.56
CA SER A 16 31.69 29.91 46.24
C SER A 16 30.31 30.13 45.62
N MET A 17 29.63 31.12 46.20
CA MET A 17 28.33 31.65 45.84
C MET A 17 28.14 31.82 44.33
N ASP A 18 27.11 31.16 43.80
CA ASP A 18 26.18 31.77 42.84
C ASP A 18 24.78 31.20 43.09
N SER A 19 24.29 31.50 44.30
CA SER A 19 22.86 31.47 44.61
C SER A 19 22.20 32.71 43.99
N MET A 20 22.11 32.76 42.66
CA MET A 20 21.13 33.61 41.98
C MET A 20 19.89 32.77 41.69
N SER A 21 18.88 33.01 42.54
CA SER A 21 17.46 32.83 42.28
C SER A 21 17.12 32.47 40.83
N ARG A 22 16.71 31.21 40.59
CA ARG A 22 15.87 30.89 39.42
C ARG A 22 14.68 31.84 39.49
N PRO A 23 14.43 32.71 38.50
CA PRO A 23 13.22 33.50 38.52
C PRO A 23 12.05 32.52 38.47
N LEU A 24 11.16 32.60 39.47
CA LEU A 24 9.82 32.06 39.40
C LEU A 24 9.23 32.49 38.05
N ARG A 25 9.09 31.54 37.12
CA ARG A 25 8.45 31.73 35.81
C ARG A 25 7.03 32.26 36.06
N ARG A 26 6.86 33.58 36.09
CA ARG A 26 5.54 34.21 36.07
C ARG A 26 4.89 33.90 34.74
N ARG A 27 3.78 33.16 34.80
CA ARG A 27 2.82 32.95 33.72
C ARG A 27 2.39 34.30 33.13
N GLY A 28 2.69 34.50 31.84
CA GLY A 28 2.12 35.59 31.04
C GLY A 28 3.17 36.54 30.47
N SER A 29 3.72 36.19 29.29
CA SER A 29 3.99 37.10 28.15
C SER A 29 5.19 36.69 27.28
N GLN A 30 5.89 35.59 27.57
CA GLN A 30 6.79 34.97 26.59
C GLN A 30 6.11 33.74 25.99
N GLY A 31 6.05 33.70 24.65
CA GLY A 31 5.47 32.61 23.89
C GLY A 31 6.05 31.26 24.30
N TYR A 32 5.31 30.18 24.04
CA TYR A 32 5.77 28.85 24.38
C TYR A 32 7.06 28.51 23.62
N ALA A 33 7.96 27.69 24.19
CA ALA A 33 9.28 27.39 23.60
C ALA A 33 9.23 26.78 22.19
N TRP A 34 8.05 26.27 21.77
CA TRP A 34 7.77 25.76 20.43
C TRP A 34 7.13 26.79 19.48
N GLU A 35 7.00 28.07 19.84
CA GLU A 35 6.36 29.08 18.97
C GLU A 35 7.35 29.82 18.06
N PHE A 36 8.64 29.84 18.42
CA PHE A 36 9.71 30.45 17.62
C PHE A 36 10.96 29.55 17.63
N PRO A 37 11.29 28.86 16.52
CA PRO A 37 12.42 27.93 16.45
C PRO A 37 13.79 28.61 16.27
N GLY A 38 13.83 29.92 15.99
CA GLY A 38 15.06 30.68 15.70
C GLY A 38 15.16 31.11 14.23
N GLU A 39 16.18 31.90 13.91
CA GLU A 39 16.51 32.30 12.52
C GLU A 39 17.28 31.19 11.80
N GLY A 40 17.09 31.12 10.48
CA GLY A 40 17.75 30.17 9.57
C GLY A 40 19.23 30.50 9.28
N ASP A 41 20.01 29.45 9.05
CA ASP A 41 21.45 29.53 8.77
C ASP A 41 21.79 29.04 7.36
N VAL A 42 22.99 29.39 6.87
CA VAL A 42 23.52 28.94 5.57
C VAL A 42 24.75 28.08 5.78
N PHE A 43 24.72 26.85 5.26
CA PHE A 43 25.79 25.86 5.38
C PHE A 43 26.34 25.52 4.00
N ARG A 44 27.65 25.27 3.90
CA ARG A 44 28.29 24.66 2.74
C ARG A 44 28.81 23.29 3.12
N MET A 45 28.54 22.29 2.28
CA MET A 45 28.95 20.91 2.48
C MET A 45 29.70 20.44 1.23
N HIS A 46 30.87 19.85 1.45
CA HIS A 46 31.58 19.11 0.41
C HIS A 46 31.20 17.63 0.50
N MET A 47 30.89 17.03 -0.65
CA MET A 47 30.75 15.57 -0.78
C MET A 47 32.10 14.99 -1.20
N GLU A 48 32.47 13.85 -0.64
CA GLU A 48 33.70 13.19 -1.03
C GLU A 48 33.42 12.41 -2.31
N THR A 49 34.06 12.78 -3.42
CA THR A 49 34.06 11.93 -4.61
C THR A 49 34.68 10.59 -4.22
N LYS A 50 33.97 9.47 -4.47
CA LYS A 50 34.43 8.08 -4.25
C LYS A 50 35.64 7.69 -5.12
N SER A 51 36.75 8.41 -5.00
CA SER A 51 38.07 8.02 -5.50
C SER A 51 39.06 7.72 -4.37
N ASP A 52 38.76 8.07 -3.10
CA ASP A 52 39.75 7.96 -2.00
C ASP A 52 39.32 7.15 -0.76
N GLU A 53 38.13 6.57 -0.71
CA GLU A 53 37.80 5.59 0.34
C GLU A 53 38.10 4.16 -0.14
N LYS A 54 39.24 3.63 0.34
CA LYS A 54 39.44 2.18 0.45
C LYS A 54 38.20 1.57 1.11
N GLU A 55 37.65 0.54 0.49
CA GLU A 55 36.64 -0.38 1.03
C GLU A 55 36.88 -0.66 2.53
N ASN A 56 36.26 0.13 3.40
CA ASN A 56 35.86 -0.36 4.70
C ASN A 56 34.57 -1.13 4.45
N GLY A 57 34.67 -2.45 4.60
CA GLY A 57 33.63 -3.43 4.29
C GLY A 57 32.39 -3.32 5.15
N GLU A 58 31.64 -2.23 5.00
CA GLU A 58 30.20 -2.27 5.23
C GLU A 58 29.57 -3.04 4.06
N PRO A 59 28.78 -4.09 4.32
CA PRO A 59 28.12 -4.81 3.25
C PRO A 59 27.25 -3.81 2.51
N LYS A 60 27.53 -3.63 1.21
CA LYS A 60 26.54 -3.04 0.29
C LYS A 60 25.21 -3.73 0.61
N PRO A 61 24.10 -3.00 0.80
CA PRO A 61 22.80 -3.64 0.94
C PRO A 61 22.70 -4.59 -0.25
N HIS A 62 22.47 -5.88 0.03
CA HIS A 62 22.40 -6.92 -0.99
C HIS A 62 21.62 -6.37 -2.18
N GLU A 63 22.26 -6.28 -3.36
CA GLU A 63 21.52 -6.08 -4.60
C GLU A 63 20.55 -7.25 -4.68
N HIS A 64 19.31 -7.01 -4.25
CA HIS A 64 18.25 -7.99 -4.39
C HIS A 64 18.15 -8.27 -5.88
N GLU A 65 18.37 -9.51 -6.27
CA GLU A 65 18.24 -9.94 -7.66
C GLU A 65 16.80 -9.64 -8.10
N LEU A 66 16.64 -8.61 -8.93
CA LEU A 66 15.32 -8.12 -9.33
C LEU A 66 14.54 -9.22 -10.02
N LEU A 67 13.24 -9.30 -9.74
CA LEU A 67 12.36 -10.32 -10.28
C LEU A 67 12.27 -10.20 -11.79
N SER A 68 12.53 -11.32 -12.46
CA SER A 68 12.28 -11.48 -13.88
C SER A 68 10.77 -11.68 -14.17
N GLU A 69 10.41 -11.71 -15.45
CA GLU A 69 9.02 -11.70 -15.90
C GLU A 69 8.18 -12.85 -15.33
N PHE A 70 8.71 -14.08 -15.29
CA PHE A 70 7.95 -15.24 -14.86
C PHE A 70 7.73 -15.29 -13.33
N PRO A 71 8.75 -15.11 -12.47
CA PRO A 71 8.54 -14.97 -11.02
C PRO A 71 7.59 -13.84 -10.65
N ALA A 72 7.73 -12.65 -11.25
CA ALA A 72 6.83 -11.52 -11.00
C ALA A 72 5.39 -11.83 -11.45
N THR A 73 5.23 -12.51 -12.60
CA THR A 73 3.93 -13.00 -13.07
C THR A 73 3.34 -14.02 -12.12
N ALA A 74 4.13 -14.95 -11.56
CA ALA A 74 3.62 -16.01 -10.70
C ALA A 74 3.09 -15.47 -9.36
N ILE A 75 3.76 -14.48 -8.75
CA ILE A 75 3.34 -13.87 -7.49
C ILE A 75 1.91 -13.31 -7.61
N CYS A 76 1.68 -12.37 -8.53
CA CYS A 76 0.34 -11.81 -8.74
C CYS A 76 -0.59 -12.75 -9.50
N GLY A 77 -0.01 -13.66 -10.29
CA GLY A 77 -0.70 -14.66 -11.08
C GLY A 77 -1.52 -15.58 -10.18
N ASN A 78 -0.98 -16.00 -9.04
CA ASN A 78 -1.72 -16.78 -8.05
C ASN A 78 -2.98 -16.05 -7.57
N ASP A 79 -2.87 -14.77 -7.18
CA ASP A 79 -4.02 -13.97 -6.75
C ASP A 79 -5.08 -13.87 -7.85
N ILE A 80 -4.68 -13.52 -9.07
CA ILE A 80 -5.64 -13.24 -10.14
C ILE A 80 -6.25 -14.51 -10.75
N THR A 81 -5.49 -15.59 -10.87
CA THR A 81 -5.98 -16.86 -11.44
C THR A 81 -6.81 -17.65 -10.45
N SER A 82 -6.50 -17.58 -9.15
CA SER A 82 -7.35 -18.15 -8.10
C SER A 82 -8.73 -17.50 -8.04
N SER A 83 -8.90 -16.29 -8.60
CA SER A 83 -10.20 -15.63 -8.64
C SER A 83 -11.31 -16.43 -9.33
N CYS A 84 -10.97 -17.30 -10.29
CA CYS A 84 -11.95 -18.17 -10.94
C CYS A 84 -12.67 -19.11 -9.96
N LEU A 85 -12.04 -19.45 -8.83
CA LEU A 85 -12.58 -20.34 -7.81
C LEU A 85 -13.85 -19.78 -7.14
N TYR A 86 -14.00 -18.46 -7.05
CA TYR A 86 -15.22 -17.82 -6.54
C TYR A 86 -16.02 -17.10 -7.64
N VAL A 87 -15.36 -16.52 -8.64
CA VAL A 87 -16.03 -15.73 -9.69
C VAL A 87 -16.94 -16.57 -10.57
N CYS A 88 -16.51 -17.76 -10.97
CA CYS A 88 -17.30 -18.60 -11.88
C CYS A 88 -18.66 -18.95 -11.26
N GLY A 89 -18.68 -19.36 -10.00
CA GLY A 89 -19.90 -19.72 -9.28
C GLY A 89 -20.78 -18.52 -8.95
N LEU A 90 -20.22 -17.45 -8.38
CA LEU A 90 -20.98 -16.23 -8.04
C LEU A 90 -21.57 -15.56 -9.28
N CYS A 91 -20.81 -15.50 -10.39
CA CYS A 91 -21.29 -14.93 -11.65
C CYS A 91 -22.36 -15.82 -12.29
N ALA A 92 -22.17 -17.15 -12.31
CA ALA A 92 -23.19 -18.07 -12.81
C ALA A 92 -24.48 -18.00 -11.99
N ALA A 93 -24.39 -17.90 -10.67
CA ALA A 93 -25.55 -17.73 -9.81
C ALA A 93 -26.32 -16.44 -10.11
N ASP A 94 -25.61 -15.35 -10.39
CA ASP A 94 -26.20 -14.01 -10.57
C ASP A 94 -26.64 -13.70 -12.00
N ALA A 95 -25.97 -14.28 -12.99
CA ALA A 95 -26.19 -14.01 -14.41
C ALA A 95 -26.88 -15.16 -15.15
N GLY A 96 -26.94 -16.34 -14.55
CA GLY A 96 -27.36 -17.57 -15.21
C GLY A 96 -26.57 -17.80 -16.50
N VAL A 97 -27.28 -18.11 -17.58
CA VAL A 97 -26.69 -18.36 -18.91
C VAL A 97 -25.90 -17.18 -19.48
N TYR A 98 -26.08 -15.96 -18.96
CA TYR A 98 -25.35 -14.76 -19.38
C TYR A 98 -24.02 -14.56 -18.64
N ALA A 99 -23.62 -15.46 -17.74
CA ALA A 99 -22.38 -15.35 -16.99
C ALA A 99 -21.11 -15.18 -17.85
N PRO A 100 -20.94 -15.89 -19.00
CA PRO A 100 -19.79 -15.67 -19.87
C PRO A 100 -19.73 -14.25 -20.44
N LEU A 101 -20.88 -13.64 -20.72
CA LEU A 101 -20.95 -12.25 -21.18
C LEU A 101 -20.55 -11.28 -20.05
N ALA A 102 -21.04 -11.49 -18.83
CA ALA A 102 -20.66 -10.69 -17.67
C ALA A 102 -19.14 -10.74 -17.40
N VAL A 103 -18.54 -11.94 -17.41
CA VAL A 103 -17.09 -12.11 -17.29
C VAL A 103 -16.33 -11.43 -18.42
N SER A 104 -16.85 -11.49 -19.65
CA SER A 104 -16.24 -10.80 -20.81
C SER A 104 -16.23 -9.28 -20.65
N LEU A 105 -17.28 -8.68 -20.09
CA LEU A 105 -17.32 -7.24 -19.76
C LEU A 105 -16.28 -6.86 -18.70
N VAL A 106 -16.03 -7.75 -17.75
CA VAL A 106 -14.98 -7.56 -16.73
C VAL A 106 -13.58 -7.61 -17.36
N ILE A 107 -13.33 -8.53 -18.30
CA ILE A 107 -12.07 -8.60 -19.05
C ILE A 107 -11.83 -7.31 -19.85
N CYS A 108 -12.88 -6.75 -20.45
CA CYS A 108 -12.82 -5.44 -21.12
C CYS A 108 -12.49 -4.32 -20.12
N THR A 109 -13.08 -4.35 -18.93
CA THR A 109 -12.79 -3.37 -17.86
C THR A 109 -11.33 -3.45 -17.42
N LEU A 110 -10.81 -4.66 -17.20
CA LEU A 110 -9.41 -4.92 -16.89
C LEU A 110 -8.46 -4.45 -17.97
N TYR A 111 -8.82 -4.62 -19.25
CA TYR A 111 -8.01 -4.13 -20.36
C TYR A 111 -7.82 -2.61 -20.31
N LEU A 112 -8.86 -1.85 -19.93
CA LEU A 112 -8.76 -0.41 -19.70
C LEU A 112 -7.85 -0.11 -18.50
N PHE A 113 -8.07 -0.78 -17.37
CA PHE A 113 -7.25 -0.59 -16.17
C PHE A 113 -5.79 -0.96 -16.34
N ARG A 114 -5.46 -1.93 -17.20
CA ARG A 114 -4.08 -2.28 -17.54
C ARG A 114 -3.29 -1.03 -17.96
N LYS A 115 -3.85 -0.20 -18.83
CA LYS A 115 -3.18 1.04 -19.27
C LYS A 115 -3.09 2.08 -18.15
N ILE A 116 -4.11 2.15 -17.29
CA ILE A 116 -4.14 3.06 -16.13
C ILE A 116 -3.00 2.71 -15.17
N TYR A 117 -2.85 1.42 -14.83
CA TYR A 117 -1.78 0.93 -13.97
C TYR A 117 -0.40 1.13 -14.57
N VAL A 118 -0.19 0.80 -15.85
CA VAL A 118 1.09 1.04 -16.54
C VAL A 118 1.46 2.52 -16.48
N GLU A 119 0.54 3.44 -16.78
CA GLU A 119 0.84 4.87 -16.76
C GLU A 119 1.22 5.37 -15.36
N VAL A 120 0.46 4.99 -14.33
CA VAL A 120 0.72 5.45 -12.95
C VAL A 120 2.03 4.87 -12.43
N CYS A 121 2.21 3.56 -12.53
CA CYS A 121 3.33 2.88 -11.89
C CYS A 121 4.64 3.05 -12.66
N SER A 122 4.60 3.30 -13.99
CA SER A 122 5.82 3.71 -14.71
C SER A 122 6.26 5.14 -14.38
N ALA A 123 5.31 6.03 -14.04
CA ALA A 123 5.63 7.39 -13.61
C ALA A 123 6.13 7.48 -12.16
N LEU A 124 5.58 6.64 -11.29
CA LEU A 124 5.92 6.54 -9.87
C LEU A 124 6.16 5.06 -9.52
N PRO A 125 7.32 4.48 -9.89
CA PRO A 125 7.63 3.07 -9.65
C PRO A 125 8.05 2.82 -8.21
N MET A 126 7.16 3.18 -7.28
CA MET A 126 7.35 3.03 -5.84
C MET A 126 6.22 2.19 -5.26
N ASN A 127 6.54 1.41 -4.24
CA ASN A 127 5.59 0.59 -3.53
C ASN A 127 4.52 1.45 -2.83
N GLY A 128 3.32 0.90 -2.64
CA GLY A 128 2.19 1.58 -2.00
C GLY A 128 1.03 1.95 -2.92
N GLY A 129 1.10 1.61 -4.22
CA GLY A 129 -0.03 1.68 -5.16
C GLY A 129 -0.82 3.00 -5.10
N THR A 130 -2.10 2.91 -4.72
CA THR A 130 -3.01 4.07 -4.60
C THR A 130 -2.52 5.14 -3.62
N PHE A 131 -1.86 4.75 -2.52
CA PHE A 131 -1.30 5.72 -1.58
C PHE A 131 -0.21 6.56 -2.24
N SER A 132 0.72 5.91 -2.94
CA SER A 132 1.86 6.57 -3.59
C SER A 132 1.41 7.62 -4.61
N VAL A 133 0.50 7.25 -5.52
CA VAL A 133 0.00 8.20 -6.53
C VAL A 133 -0.77 9.36 -5.91
N LEU A 134 -1.59 9.13 -4.89
CA LEU A 134 -2.34 10.20 -4.23
C LEU A 134 -1.44 11.07 -3.35
N LEU A 135 -0.40 10.52 -2.73
CA LEU A 135 0.56 11.29 -1.94
C LEU A 135 1.32 12.29 -2.81
N HIS A 136 1.64 11.93 -4.06
CA HIS A 136 2.34 12.79 -5.01
C HIS A 136 1.43 13.75 -5.79
N THR A 137 0.11 13.61 -5.67
CA THR A 137 -0.86 14.41 -6.45
C THR A 137 -1.92 15.12 -5.59
N THR A 138 -2.02 14.80 -4.31
CA THR A 138 -2.99 15.39 -3.35
C THR A 138 -2.31 15.81 -2.06
N THR A 139 -3.10 16.05 -1.01
CA THR A 139 -2.59 16.30 0.34
C THR A 139 -2.35 14.98 1.08
N LYS A 140 -1.45 14.99 2.06
CA LYS A 140 -1.13 13.83 2.88
C LYS A 140 -2.37 13.23 3.56
N LYS A 141 -3.30 14.09 4.00
CA LYS A 141 -4.58 13.70 4.61
C LYS A 141 -5.47 12.91 3.65
N ILE A 142 -5.63 13.39 2.42
CA ILE A 142 -6.45 12.72 1.39
C ILE A 142 -5.82 11.38 1.02
N ALA A 143 -4.50 11.34 0.84
CA ALA A 143 -3.78 10.10 0.53
C ALA A 143 -3.93 9.05 1.65
N ALA A 144 -3.79 9.46 2.92
CA ALA A 144 -3.95 8.57 4.06
C ALA A 144 -5.40 8.08 4.26
N ALA A 145 -6.40 8.97 4.12
CA ALA A 145 -7.81 8.58 4.15
C ALA A 145 -8.17 7.61 3.01
N SER A 146 -7.59 7.79 1.83
CA SER A 146 -7.75 6.87 0.70
C SER A 146 -7.07 5.51 0.97
N SER A 147 -5.96 5.51 1.70
CA SER A 147 -5.22 4.27 2.05
C SER A 147 -5.97 3.39 3.04
N CYS A 148 -6.91 3.95 3.81
CA CYS A 148 -7.81 3.17 4.66
C CYS A 148 -8.65 2.20 3.82
N MET A 149 -8.99 2.57 2.58
CA MET A 149 -9.62 1.67 1.60
C MET A 149 -8.69 0.50 1.24
N GLY A 150 -7.40 0.77 1.05
CA GLY A 150 -6.39 -0.25 0.75
C GLY A 150 -6.18 -1.24 1.91
N ILE A 151 -6.12 -0.74 3.15
CA ILE A 151 -6.07 -1.60 4.34
C ILE A 151 -7.30 -2.52 4.37
N LEU A 152 -8.49 -1.98 4.16
CA LEU A 152 -9.72 -2.76 4.16
C LEU A 152 -9.76 -3.78 3.00
N SER A 153 -9.25 -3.40 1.83
CA SER A 153 -9.10 -4.32 0.70
C SER A 153 -8.26 -5.53 1.09
N TYR A 154 -7.08 -5.33 1.70
CA TYR A 154 -6.23 -6.44 2.15
C TYR A 154 -6.87 -7.29 3.25
N VAL A 155 -7.54 -6.66 4.23
CA VAL A 155 -8.30 -7.40 5.26
C VAL A 155 -9.33 -8.30 4.60
N ALA A 156 -10.11 -7.75 3.66
CA ALA A 156 -11.15 -8.49 2.97
C ALA A 156 -10.57 -9.60 2.07
N THR A 157 -9.48 -9.34 1.34
CA THR A 157 -8.75 -10.34 0.56
C THR A 157 -8.29 -11.50 1.44
N GLY A 158 -7.64 -11.22 2.58
CA GLY A 158 -7.14 -12.26 3.47
C GLY A 158 -8.25 -13.12 4.07
N VAL A 159 -9.35 -12.50 4.52
CA VAL A 159 -10.48 -13.22 5.12
C VAL A 159 -11.27 -14.02 4.09
N VAL A 160 -11.57 -13.44 2.92
CA VAL A 160 -12.27 -14.16 1.83
C VAL A 160 -11.43 -15.32 1.35
N SER A 161 -10.14 -15.10 1.06
CA SER A 161 -9.26 -16.18 0.58
C SER A 161 -9.14 -17.32 1.59
N ALA A 162 -9.02 -16.99 2.88
CA ALA A 162 -8.97 -18.02 3.93
C ALA A 162 -10.30 -18.78 4.04
N SER A 163 -11.44 -18.08 3.96
CA SER A 163 -12.76 -18.71 4.02
C SER A 163 -13.02 -19.62 2.83
N GLU A 164 -12.72 -19.15 1.61
CA GLU A 164 -12.90 -19.93 0.38
C GLU A 164 -11.98 -21.14 0.34
N ALA A 165 -10.72 -20.99 0.76
CA ALA A 165 -9.78 -22.12 0.84
C ALA A 165 -10.38 -23.27 1.67
N VAL A 166 -10.93 -22.92 2.83
CA VAL A 166 -11.51 -23.90 3.76
C VAL A 166 -12.86 -24.45 3.27
N ASN A 167 -13.67 -23.65 2.56
CA ASN A 167 -14.89 -24.16 1.90
C ASN A 167 -14.55 -25.22 0.84
N TYR A 168 -13.52 -25.00 0.01
CA TYR A 168 -13.02 -26.03 -0.92
C TYR A 168 -12.48 -27.26 -0.19
N LEU A 169 -11.84 -27.09 0.97
CA LEU A 169 -11.39 -28.22 1.77
C LEU A 169 -12.57 -29.02 2.36
N ALA A 170 -13.69 -28.37 2.69
CA ALA A 170 -14.89 -29.03 3.22
C ALA A 170 -15.56 -29.97 2.20
N GLU A 171 -15.39 -29.73 0.90
CA GLU A 171 -15.88 -30.61 -0.18
C GLU A 171 -15.28 -32.02 -0.15
N ILE A 172 -14.10 -32.17 0.46
CA ILE A 172 -13.39 -33.45 0.60
C ILE A 172 -13.26 -33.90 2.04
N TRP A 173 -13.67 -33.06 3.00
CA TRP A 173 -13.70 -33.35 4.42
C TRP A 173 -15.05 -32.94 5.04
N SER A 174 -15.96 -33.90 5.12
CA SER A 174 -17.36 -33.68 5.54
C SER A 174 -17.53 -33.12 6.96
N GLU A 175 -16.59 -33.37 7.87
CA GLU A 175 -16.60 -32.88 9.25
C GLU A 175 -15.70 -31.65 9.45
N CYS A 176 -15.35 -30.94 8.37
CA CYS A 176 -14.48 -29.78 8.41
C CYS A 176 -15.10 -28.66 9.27
N PRO A 177 -14.42 -28.22 10.36
CA PRO A 177 -14.90 -27.12 11.18
C PRO A 177 -14.56 -25.77 10.52
N VAL A 178 -15.28 -25.44 9.43
CA VAL A 178 -14.96 -24.33 8.51
C VAL A 178 -14.56 -23.06 9.26
N LYS A 179 -15.42 -22.59 10.18
CA LYS A 179 -15.15 -21.35 10.93
C LYS A 179 -13.85 -21.37 11.74
N THR A 180 -13.57 -22.49 12.41
CA THR A 180 -12.36 -22.62 13.23
C THR A 180 -11.13 -22.72 12.33
N LEU A 181 -11.21 -23.52 11.27
CA LEU A 181 -10.08 -23.74 10.39
C LEU A 181 -9.71 -22.49 9.59
N THR A 182 -10.69 -21.65 9.23
CA THR A 182 -10.43 -20.33 8.62
C THR A 182 -9.61 -19.43 9.53
N VAL A 183 -9.97 -19.34 10.83
CA VAL A 183 -9.19 -18.55 11.81
C VAL A 183 -7.82 -19.17 12.03
N CYS A 184 -7.72 -20.50 12.10
CA CYS A 184 -6.43 -21.20 12.19
C CYS A 184 -5.55 -20.93 10.98
N LEU A 185 -6.10 -20.92 9.76
CA LEU A 185 -5.36 -20.63 8.55
C LEU A 185 -4.81 -19.20 8.57
N LEU A 186 -5.63 -18.22 8.94
CA LEU A 186 -5.19 -16.83 9.16
C LEU A 186 -4.06 -16.76 10.20
N ALA A 187 -4.15 -17.52 11.30
CA ALA A 187 -3.14 -17.56 12.35
C ALA A 187 -1.83 -18.23 11.89
N VAL A 188 -1.91 -19.28 11.08
CA VAL A 188 -0.75 -19.94 10.47
C VAL A 188 0.01 -18.96 9.58
N PHE A 189 -0.69 -18.21 8.72
CA PHE A 189 -0.04 -17.21 7.88
C PHE A 189 0.49 -16.00 8.66
N ALA A 190 -0.18 -15.60 9.74
CA ALA A 190 0.40 -14.63 10.68
C ALA A 190 1.72 -15.15 11.26
N PHE A 191 1.75 -16.40 11.71
CA PHE A 191 2.95 -17.04 12.24
C PHE A 191 4.07 -17.15 11.21
N LEU A 192 3.77 -17.56 9.97
CA LEU A 192 4.77 -17.62 8.89
C LEU A 192 5.40 -16.23 8.63
N ASN A 193 4.58 -15.18 8.59
CA ASN A 193 5.05 -13.81 8.46
C ASN A 193 5.89 -13.37 9.67
N LEU A 194 5.53 -13.78 10.90
CA LEU A 194 6.32 -13.48 12.09
C LEU A 194 7.69 -14.15 12.07
N VAL A 195 7.78 -15.38 11.56
CA VAL A 195 9.03 -16.13 11.34
C VAL A 195 9.90 -15.48 10.24
N GLY A 196 9.32 -14.60 9.43
CA GLY A 196 9.99 -13.92 8.33
C GLY A 196 9.95 -14.71 7.02
N ILE A 197 9.04 -15.68 6.90
CA ILE A 197 8.72 -16.30 5.61
C ILE A 197 7.76 -15.35 4.91
N SER A 198 8.32 -14.41 4.13
CA SER A 198 7.58 -13.59 3.18
C SER A 198 7.49 -14.29 1.82
N GLU A 199 6.67 -13.77 0.90
CA GLU A 199 6.47 -14.28 -0.47
C GLU A 199 7.76 -14.86 -1.07
N SER A 200 7.79 -16.18 -1.26
CA SER A 200 8.89 -16.84 -1.96
C SER A 200 8.53 -16.88 -3.44
N ALA A 201 9.28 -16.16 -4.26
CA ALA A 201 9.11 -16.19 -5.72
C ALA A 201 9.16 -17.63 -6.27
N GLY A 202 10.02 -18.48 -5.70
CA GLY A 202 10.09 -19.91 -6.02
C GLY A 202 8.80 -20.66 -5.66
N ALA A 203 8.31 -20.50 -4.43
CA ALA A 203 7.06 -21.14 -4.01
C ALA A 203 5.86 -20.64 -4.82
N ALA A 204 5.80 -19.33 -5.09
CA ALA A 204 4.76 -18.72 -5.91
C ALA A 204 4.74 -19.31 -7.34
N MET A 205 5.91 -19.53 -7.96
CA MET A 205 6.00 -20.19 -9.26
C MET A 205 5.50 -21.63 -9.23
N VAL A 206 5.85 -22.41 -8.19
CA VAL A 206 5.37 -23.79 -8.05
C VAL A 206 3.86 -23.84 -7.91
N ILE A 207 3.29 -23.00 -7.03
CA ILE A 207 1.84 -22.89 -6.84
C ILE A 207 1.16 -22.47 -8.14
N PHE A 208 1.71 -21.48 -8.84
CA PHE A 208 1.15 -20.95 -10.09
C PHE A 208 1.11 -21.99 -11.20
N VAL A 209 2.20 -22.74 -11.38
CA VAL A 209 2.27 -23.81 -12.38
C VAL A 209 1.32 -24.95 -12.03
N LEU A 210 1.26 -25.35 -10.76
CA LEU A 210 0.35 -26.40 -10.29
C LEU A 210 -1.11 -25.98 -10.55
N HIS A 211 -1.49 -24.77 -10.12
CA HIS A 211 -2.83 -24.25 -10.29
C HIS A 211 -3.24 -24.14 -11.76
N THR A 212 -2.38 -23.53 -12.60
CA THR A 212 -2.64 -23.41 -14.04
C THR A 212 -2.79 -24.79 -14.70
N THR A 213 -2.02 -25.79 -14.26
CA THR A 213 -2.12 -27.17 -14.77
C THR A 213 -3.43 -27.83 -14.34
N THR A 214 -3.85 -27.63 -13.09
CA THR A 214 -5.12 -28.14 -12.57
C THR A 214 -6.31 -27.55 -13.32
N LEU A 215 -6.32 -26.23 -13.55
CA LEU A 215 -7.36 -25.56 -14.32
C LEU A 215 -7.39 -26.02 -15.78
N LEU A 216 -6.23 -26.24 -16.40
CA LEU A 216 -6.14 -26.79 -17.75
C LEU A 216 -6.70 -28.21 -17.83
N LEU A 217 -6.35 -29.08 -16.86
CA LEU A 217 -6.89 -30.43 -16.76
C LEU A 217 -8.41 -30.42 -16.59
N LEU A 218 -8.93 -29.55 -15.71
CA LEU A 218 -10.36 -29.36 -15.51
C LEU A 218 -11.05 -28.90 -16.80
N ALA A 219 -10.47 -27.93 -17.51
CA ALA A 219 -11.04 -27.41 -18.75
C ALA A 219 -11.08 -28.46 -19.87
N ILE A 220 -10.03 -29.30 -19.98
CA ILE A 220 -9.97 -30.38 -20.97
C ILE A 220 -10.99 -31.48 -20.63
N THR A 221 -11.05 -31.92 -19.37
CA THR A 221 -11.99 -32.98 -18.95
C THR A 221 -13.45 -32.53 -19.09
N ALA A 222 -13.76 -31.27 -18.72
CA ALA A 222 -15.08 -30.68 -18.96
C ALA A 222 -15.42 -30.62 -20.45
N LEU A 223 -14.48 -30.23 -21.31
CA LEU A 223 -14.68 -30.22 -22.76
C LEU A 223 -14.98 -31.62 -23.31
N VAL A 224 -14.21 -32.63 -22.89
CA VAL A 224 -14.44 -34.03 -23.28
C VAL A 224 -15.82 -34.50 -22.82
N TYR A 225 -16.21 -34.20 -21.58
CA TYR A 225 -17.53 -34.54 -21.05
C TYR A 225 -18.66 -33.95 -21.90
N ILE A 226 -18.55 -32.66 -22.27
CA ILE A 226 -19.52 -31.97 -23.14
C ILE A 226 -19.63 -32.65 -24.51
N PHE A 227 -18.52 -33.08 -25.11
CA PHE A 227 -18.54 -33.80 -26.39
C PHE A 227 -19.18 -35.19 -26.29
N MET A 228 -19.06 -35.85 -25.13
CA MET A 228 -19.60 -37.21 -24.93
C MET A 228 -21.08 -37.22 -24.53
N HIS A 229 -21.51 -36.28 -23.69
CA HIS A 229 -22.84 -36.28 -23.07
C HIS A 229 -23.75 -35.14 -23.57
N GLY A 230 -23.22 -34.19 -24.35
CA GLY A 230 -23.92 -32.99 -24.77
C GLY A 230 -23.96 -31.90 -23.70
N ALA A 231 -24.35 -30.68 -24.12
CA ALA A 231 -24.50 -29.52 -23.24
C ALA A 231 -25.99 -29.28 -22.90
N HIS A 232 -26.68 -30.30 -22.39
CA HIS A 232 -28.10 -30.18 -22.03
C HIS A 232 -28.36 -29.15 -20.90
N PRO A 233 -27.55 -29.10 -19.82
CA PRO A 233 -27.78 -28.17 -18.70
C PRO A 233 -27.91 -26.69 -19.09
N ILE A 234 -27.11 -26.18 -20.03
CA ILE A 234 -27.19 -24.76 -20.43
C ILE A 234 -28.48 -24.45 -21.19
N VAL A 235 -28.99 -25.40 -21.99
CA VAL A 235 -30.23 -25.24 -22.75
C VAL A 235 -31.43 -25.29 -21.81
N GLU A 236 -31.43 -26.22 -20.85
CA GLU A 236 -32.45 -26.32 -19.81
C GLU A 236 -32.45 -25.07 -18.91
N SER A 237 -31.27 -24.58 -18.56
CA SER A 237 -31.11 -23.37 -17.74
C SER A 237 -31.75 -22.15 -18.40
N TYR A 238 -31.70 -22.03 -19.73
CA TYR A 238 -32.30 -20.91 -20.47
C TYR A 238 -33.82 -20.78 -20.26
N HIS A 239 -34.49 -21.91 -20.01
CA HIS A 239 -35.94 -21.97 -19.79
C HIS A 239 -36.33 -22.22 -18.33
N SER A 240 -35.35 -22.30 -17.43
CA SER A 240 -35.56 -22.57 -16.01
C SER A 240 -36.05 -21.34 -15.24
N GLU A 241 -36.70 -21.57 -14.11
CA GLU A 241 -37.08 -20.51 -13.17
C GLU A 241 -35.89 -19.83 -12.49
N TYR A 242 -34.73 -20.51 -12.45
CA TYR A 242 -33.47 -19.99 -11.92
C TYR A 242 -32.82 -18.95 -12.83
N GLN A 243 -33.27 -18.81 -14.08
CA GLN A 243 -32.69 -17.85 -15.02
C GLN A 243 -33.17 -16.43 -14.73
N PRO A 244 -32.27 -15.51 -14.32
CA PRO A 244 -32.63 -14.12 -14.12
C PRO A 244 -33.00 -13.42 -15.43
N LYS A 245 -33.79 -12.36 -15.32
CA LYS A 245 -34.09 -11.46 -16.44
C LYS A 245 -32.79 -10.88 -16.99
N ILE A 246 -32.69 -10.72 -18.31
CA ILE A 246 -31.47 -10.29 -19.01
C ILE A 246 -30.83 -9.04 -18.39
N SER A 247 -31.63 -8.02 -18.04
CA SER A 247 -31.11 -6.78 -17.44
C SER A 247 -30.50 -7.00 -16.05
N GLU A 248 -31.15 -7.81 -15.22
CA GLU A 248 -30.68 -8.17 -13.87
C GLU A 248 -29.47 -9.09 -13.98
N ALA A 249 -29.51 -10.05 -14.91
CA ALA A 249 -28.44 -10.99 -15.19
C ALA A 249 -27.14 -10.28 -15.59
N ILE A 250 -27.21 -9.32 -16.51
CA ILE A 250 -26.02 -8.57 -16.94
C ILE A 250 -25.55 -7.64 -15.82
N PHE A 251 -26.44 -6.93 -15.15
CA PHE A 251 -26.04 -5.93 -14.15
C PHE A 251 -25.48 -6.57 -12.87
N TYR A 252 -26.19 -7.54 -12.28
CA TYR A 252 -25.74 -8.25 -11.08
C TYR A 252 -24.64 -9.25 -11.40
N GLY A 253 -24.72 -9.94 -12.54
CA GLY A 253 -23.64 -10.78 -13.04
C GLY A 253 -22.33 -10.03 -13.23
N PHE A 254 -22.38 -8.83 -13.82
CA PHE A 254 -21.20 -7.98 -13.95
C PHE A 254 -20.64 -7.57 -12.58
N GLY A 255 -21.50 -7.18 -11.63
CA GLY A 255 -21.10 -6.88 -10.26
C GLY A 255 -20.40 -8.05 -9.56
N ALA A 256 -20.96 -9.26 -9.65
CA ALA A 256 -20.35 -10.48 -9.13
C ALA A 256 -19.02 -10.82 -9.84
N ALA A 257 -18.98 -10.68 -11.16
CA ALA A 257 -17.80 -10.99 -11.95
C ALA A 257 -16.63 -10.01 -11.69
N MET A 258 -16.89 -8.80 -11.21
CA MET A 258 -15.84 -7.80 -10.91
C MET A 258 -14.88 -8.25 -9.80
N LEU A 259 -15.24 -9.27 -9.02
CA LEU A 259 -14.31 -9.96 -8.11
C LEU A 259 -13.16 -10.65 -8.85
N GLY A 260 -13.30 -10.95 -10.15
CA GLY A 260 -12.28 -11.59 -10.98
C GLY A 260 -11.15 -10.67 -11.46
N VAL A 261 -11.15 -9.44 -10.97
CA VAL A 261 -10.18 -8.39 -11.29
C VAL A 261 -9.12 -8.27 -10.20
N SER A 262 -9.36 -8.86 -9.03
CA SER A 262 -8.46 -8.76 -7.88
C SER A 262 -7.11 -9.41 -8.14
N GLY A 263 -6.03 -8.79 -7.66
CA GLY A 263 -4.64 -9.20 -7.90
C GLY A 263 -3.87 -8.26 -8.83
N PHE A 264 -4.54 -7.45 -9.65
CA PHE A 264 -3.89 -6.39 -10.43
C PHE A 264 -3.17 -5.37 -9.54
N GLU A 265 -3.77 -5.05 -8.39
CA GLU A 265 -3.22 -4.13 -7.39
C GLU A 265 -1.97 -4.68 -6.70
N THR A 266 -1.89 -5.99 -6.46
CA THR A 266 -0.77 -6.65 -5.80
C THR A 266 0.52 -6.37 -6.57
N SER A 267 0.44 -6.34 -7.91
CA SER A 267 1.60 -6.06 -8.77
C SER A 267 2.24 -4.68 -8.53
N ALA A 268 1.46 -3.69 -8.09
CA ALA A 268 1.96 -2.35 -7.80
C ALA A 268 2.61 -2.24 -6.42
N GLN A 269 2.52 -3.28 -5.59
CA GLN A 269 3.00 -3.28 -4.21
C GLN A 269 4.45 -3.75 -4.05
N PHE A 270 4.98 -4.46 -5.04
CA PHE A 270 6.38 -4.88 -5.12
C PHE A 270 7.03 -4.45 -6.43
N ILE A 271 6.56 -3.34 -7.02
CA ILE A 271 7.13 -2.85 -8.29
C ILE A 271 8.63 -2.54 -8.18
N GLU A 272 9.09 -2.12 -7.00
CA GLU A 272 10.50 -1.87 -6.70
C GLU A 272 11.36 -3.15 -6.78
N GLU A 273 10.74 -4.33 -6.64
CA GLU A 273 11.41 -5.63 -6.69
C GLU A 273 11.45 -6.21 -8.10
N GLN A 274 10.81 -5.58 -9.09
CA GLN A 274 10.75 -6.05 -10.47
C GLN A 274 11.84 -5.41 -11.34
N ALA A 275 12.40 -6.17 -12.27
CA ALA A 275 13.37 -5.63 -13.22
C ALA A 275 12.72 -4.58 -14.15
N PRO A 276 13.49 -3.63 -14.70
CA PRO A 276 12.96 -2.59 -15.58
C PRO A 276 12.12 -3.15 -16.74
N GLY A 277 10.91 -2.61 -16.92
CA GLY A 277 9.97 -3.03 -17.97
C GLY A 277 9.22 -4.34 -17.70
N VAL A 278 9.51 -5.07 -16.61
CA VAL A 278 8.81 -6.32 -16.25
C VAL A 278 7.36 -6.05 -15.85
N PHE A 279 7.10 -4.98 -15.09
CA PHE A 279 5.76 -4.64 -14.59
C PHE A 279 4.67 -4.64 -15.69
N THR A 280 4.94 -3.99 -16.82
CA THR A 280 4.01 -3.93 -17.97
C THR A 280 3.71 -5.33 -18.52
N LYS A 281 4.71 -6.22 -18.54
CA LYS A 281 4.54 -7.59 -19.00
C LYS A 281 3.79 -8.45 -17.99
N THR A 282 4.05 -8.28 -16.70
CA THR A 282 3.30 -8.91 -15.60
C THR A 282 1.80 -8.62 -15.74
N LEU A 283 1.42 -7.34 -15.90
CA LEU A 283 0.02 -6.94 -16.13
C LEU A 283 -0.58 -7.54 -17.41
N ARG A 284 0.19 -7.63 -18.50
CA ARG A 284 -0.24 -8.28 -19.75
C ARG A 284 -0.50 -9.77 -19.54
N ASN A 285 0.40 -10.48 -18.86
CA ASN A 285 0.33 -11.91 -18.63
C ASN A 285 -0.87 -12.26 -17.73
N MET A 286 -1.06 -11.51 -16.64
CA MET A 286 -2.23 -11.63 -15.78
C MET A 286 -3.55 -11.41 -16.52
N TRP A 287 -3.63 -10.34 -17.31
CA TRP A 287 -4.81 -10.07 -18.14
C TRP A 287 -5.10 -11.24 -19.08
N LEU A 288 -4.08 -11.75 -19.77
CA LEU A 288 -4.23 -12.85 -20.73
C LEU A 288 -4.72 -14.13 -20.03
N ALA A 289 -4.18 -14.47 -18.87
CA ALA A 289 -4.57 -15.65 -18.11
C ALA A 289 -6.07 -15.61 -17.78
N VAL A 290 -6.55 -14.51 -17.17
CA VAL A 290 -7.96 -14.35 -16.80
C VAL A 290 -8.88 -14.23 -18.02
N SER A 291 -8.40 -13.62 -19.12
CA SER A 291 -9.16 -13.50 -20.36
C SER A 291 -9.48 -14.85 -21.01
N ILE A 292 -8.68 -15.87 -20.72
CA ILE A 292 -8.84 -17.22 -21.25
C ILE A 292 -9.57 -18.10 -20.24
N ILE A 293 -9.05 -18.16 -19.00
CA ILE A 293 -9.52 -19.09 -17.96
C ILE A 293 -10.97 -18.80 -17.57
N ASN A 294 -11.30 -17.56 -17.19
CA ASN A 294 -12.60 -17.27 -16.60
C ASN A 294 -13.76 -17.49 -17.57
N PRO A 295 -13.73 -17.02 -18.84
CA PRO A 295 -14.81 -17.27 -19.79
C PRO A 295 -14.98 -18.75 -20.12
N ILE A 296 -13.87 -19.49 -20.30
CA ILE A 296 -13.91 -20.92 -20.63
C ILE A 296 -14.55 -21.70 -19.49
N LEU A 297 -14.05 -21.55 -18.25
CA LEU A 297 -14.55 -22.30 -17.10
C LEU A 297 -16.01 -21.93 -16.80
N THR A 298 -16.38 -20.65 -16.88
CA THR A 298 -17.76 -20.21 -16.65
C THR A 298 -18.72 -20.79 -17.69
N LEU A 299 -18.34 -20.80 -18.97
CA LEU A 299 -19.16 -21.39 -20.03
C LEU A 299 -19.27 -22.91 -19.85
N GLN A 300 -18.15 -23.58 -19.58
CA GLN A 300 -18.14 -25.03 -19.38
C GLN A 300 -18.94 -25.45 -18.15
N ALA A 301 -18.89 -24.67 -17.06
CA ALA A 301 -19.70 -24.94 -15.87
C ALA A 301 -21.19 -24.96 -16.20
N LEU A 302 -21.68 -23.96 -16.94
CA LEU A 302 -23.08 -23.91 -17.38
C LEU A 302 -23.44 -25.05 -18.35
N CYS A 303 -22.48 -25.56 -19.12
CA CYS A 303 -22.71 -26.69 -20.01
C CYS A 303 -22.80 -28.04 -19.30
N ILE A 304 -22.24 -28.19 -18.09
CA ILE A 304 -22.16 -29.50 -17.40
C ILE A 304 -22.89 -29.55 -16.06
N VAL A 305 -23.17 -28.41 -15.42
CA VAL A 305 -23.88 -28.31 -14.14
C VAL A 305 -25.19 -27.54 -14.34
N PRO A 306 -26.35 -28.09 -13.90
CA PRO A 306 -27.63 -27.37 -13.92
C PRO A 306 -27.59 -26.07 -13.10
N LEU A 307 -28.23 -25.00 -13.61
CA LEU A 307 -28.18 -23.68 -12.96
C LEU A 307 -28.75 -23.66 -11.53
N GLY A 308 -29.81 -24.43 -11.26
CA GLY A 308 -30.36 -24.53 -9.89
C GLY A 308 -29.34 -25.09 -8.90
N GLU A 309 -28.61 -26.13 -9.29
CA GLU A 309 -27.54 -26.73 -8.47
C GLU A 309 -26.38 -25.74 -8.22
N ILE A 310 -26.05 -24.89 -9.21
CA ILE A 310 -25.07 -23.81 -9.03
C ILE A 310 -25.55 -22.79 -8.00
N GLN A 311 -26.81 -22.35 -8.08
CA GLN A 311 -27.34 -21.29 -7.21
C GLN A 311 -27.54 -21.76 -5.77
N GLU A 312 -27.99 -23.00 -5.57
CA GLU A 312 -28.39 -23.51 -4.26
C GLU A 312 -27.23 -24.11 -3.45
N GLU A 313 -26.32 -24.84 -4.11
CA GLU A 313 -25.29 -25.62 -3.42
C GLU A 313 -23.86 -25.19 -3.76
N TYR A 314 -23.55 -24.98 -5.06
CA TYR A 314 -22.16 -24.89 -5.52
C TYR A 314 -21.69 -23.50 -5.93
N SER A 315 -22.35 -22.42 -5.48
CA SER A 315 -21.98 -21.05 -5.86
C SER A 315 -20.56 -20.65 -5.40
N LEU A 316 -20.04 -21.28 -4.34
CA LEU A 316 -18.68 -21.05 -3.81
C LEU A 316 -17.67 -22.11 -4.26
N THR A 317 -18.11 -23.35 -4.51
CA THR A 317 -17.25 -24.50 -4.80
C THR A 317 -17.47 -25.09 -6.20
N LEU A 318 -17.97 -24.27 -7.14
CA LEU A 318 -18.39 -24.71 -8.49
C LEU A 318 -17.32 -25.51 -9.24
N LEU A 319 -16.05 -25.13 -9.15
CA LEU A 319 -14.98 -25.83 -9.85
C LEU A 319 -14.75 -27.24 -9.29
N ALA A 320 -14.97 -27.45 -7.99
CA ALA A 320 -14.92 -28.79 -7.39
C ALA A 320 -16.03 -29.67 -7.96
N ARG A 321 -17.25 -29.11 -8.09
CA ARG A 321 -18.38 -29.80 -8.70
C ARG A 321 -18.16 -30.11 -10.18
N MET A 322 -17.60 -29.17 -10.93
CA MET A 322 -17.20 -29.41 -12.32
C MET A 322 -16.23 -30.60 -12.42
N GLY A 323 -15.24 -30.67 -11.54
CA GLY A 323 -14.28 -31.77 -11.51
C GLY A 323 -14.93 -33.12 -11.19
N GLU A 324 -15.91 -33.13 -10.28
CA GLU A 324 -16.69 -34.32 -9.94
C GLU A 324 -17.50 -34.83 -11.14
N VAL A 325 -18.21 -33.92 -11.83
CA VAL A 325 -19.08 -34.27 -12.97
C VAL A 325 -18.25 -34.70 -14.18
N SER A 326 -17.18 -33.96 -14.50
CA SER A 326 -16.42 -34.20 -15.73
C SER A 326 -15.38 -35.32 -15.62
N GLY A 327 -14.76 -35.48 -14.45
CA GLY A 327 -13.64 -36.39 -14.23
C GLY A 327 -13.85 -37.38 -13.08
N GLY A 328 -14.84 -37.18 -12.22
CA GLY A 328 -15.09 -38.00 -11.03
C GLY A 328 -14.34 -37.52 -9.79
N GLN A 329 -14.45 -38.30 -8.71
CA GLN A 329 -13.99 -37.91 -7.37
C GLN A 329 -12.50 -37.56 -7.30
N TRP A 330 -11.64 -38.21 -8.08
CA TRP A 330 -10.20 -37.93 -8.06
C TRP A 330 -9.90 -36.51 -8.56
N LEU A 331 -10.61 -36.04 -9.59
CA LEU A 331 -10.43 -34.70 -10.13
C LEU A 331 -11.01 -33.65 -9.18
N LYS A 332 -12.19 -33.92 -8.58
CA LYS A 332 -12.73 -33.11 -7.47
C LYS A 332 -11.68 -32.91 -6.38
N ASN A 333 -11.04 -34.00 -5.94
CA ASN A 333 -10.03 -33.94 -4.88
C ASN A 333 -8.80 -33.10 -5.26
N ILE A 334 -8.31 -33.22 -6.50
CA ILE A 334 -7.19 -32.40 -6.99
C ILE A 334 -7.58 -30.93 -7.03
N VAL A 335 -8.76 -30.59 -7.56
CA VAL A 335 -9.25 -29.21 -7.62
C VAL A 335 -9.40 -28.62 -6.22
N CYS A 336 -9.93 -29.37 -5.25
CA CYS A 336 -10.08 -28.90 -3.87
C CYS A 336 -8.72 -28.68 -3.19
N ALA A 337 -7.77 -29.60 -3.36
CA ALA A 337 -6.43 -29.47 -2.79
C ALA A 337 -5.65 -28.29 -3.39
N ASP A 338 -5.75 -28.11 -4.70
CA ASP A 338 -5.18 -26.98 -5.43
C ASP A 338 -5.81 -25.64 -5.00
N ALA A 339 -7.14 -25.58 -4.94
CA ALA A 339 -7.88 -24.41 -4.46
C ALA A 339 -7.44 -23.99 -3.05
N PHE A 340 -7.36 -24.96 -2.12
CA PHE A 340 -6.86 -24.70 -0.76
C PHE A 340 -5.43 -24.13 -0.79
N LEU A 341 -4.55 -24.67 -1.63
CA LEU A 341 -3.15 -24.24 -1.72
C LEU A 341 -3.01 -22.83 -2.32
N VAL A 342 -3.64 -22.54 -3.46
CA VAL A 342 -3.50 -21.24 -4.14
C VAL A 342 -4.18 -20.12 -3.37
N LEU A 343 -5.36 -20.36 -2.77
CA LEU A 343 -6.06 -19.38 -1.93
C LEU A 343 -5.32 -19.13 -0.61
N SER A 344 -4.67 -20.15 -0.05
CA SER A 344 -3.72 -19.96 1.06
C SER A 344 -2.55 -19.05 0.66
N GLY A 345 -2.09 -19.13 -0.59
CA GLY A 345 -1.15 -18.17 -1.18
C GLY A 345 -1.69 -16.73 -1.16
N ALA A 346 -2.95 -16.52 -1.54
CA ALA A 346 -3.60 -15.21 -1.49
C ALA A 346 -3.77 -14.67 -0.05
N VAL A 347 -3.88 -15.55 0.96
CA VAL A 347 -3.80 -15.13 2.37
C VAL A 347 -2.42 -14.56 2.67
N LEU A 348 -1.33 -15.22 2.24
CA LEU A 348 0.04 -14.71 2.41
C LEU A 348 0.24 -13.35 1.71
N THR A 349 -0.23 -13.20 0.47
CA THR A 349 -0.09 -11.94 -0.29
C THR A 349 -0.83 -10.79 0.40
N SER A 350 -1.99 -11.06 1.01
CA SER A 350 -2.71 -10.06 1.81
C SER A 350 -1.92 -9.57 3.04
N TYR A 351 -1.19 -10.47 3.73
CA TYR A 351 -0.31 -10.08 4.84
C TYR A 351 0.86 -9.22 4.35
N VAL A 352 1.52 -9.62 3.26
CA VAL A 352 2.65 -8.87 2.68
C VAL A 352 2.19 -7.48 2.25
N GLY A 353 1.05 -7.39 1.55
CA GLY A 353 0.46 -6.14 1.12
C GLY A 353 0.05 -5.21 2.27
N ALA A 354 -0.61 -5.75 3.30
CA ALA A 354 -0.98 -5.00 4.49
C ALA A 354 0.24 -4.50 5.27
N VAL A 355 1.26 -5.35 5.45
CA VAL A 355 2.51 -4.96 6.11
C VAL A 355 3.21 -3.84 5.35
N GLY A 356 3.33 -3.97 4.02
CA GLY A 356 3.93 -2.95 3.17
C GLY A 356 3.21 -1.60 3.26
N LEU A 357 1.88 -1.60 3.16
CA LEU A 357 1.07 -0.38 3.21
C LEU A 357 1.12 0.29 4.60
N VAL A 358 0.93 -0.47 5.67
CA VAL A 358 0.95 0.07 7.05
C VAL A 358 2.34 0.59 7.40
N ARG A 359 3.40 -0.13 7.00
CA ARG A 359 4.78 0.34 7.18
C ARG A 359 5.02 1.64 6.43
N ARG A 360 4.55 1.76 5.18
CA ARG A 360 4.69 2.99 4.39
C ARG A 360 3.94 4.16 5.04
N LEU A 361 2.70 3.94 5.48
CA LEU A 361 1.92 4.94 6.21
C LEU A 361 2.62 5.38 7.51
N ALA A 362 3.24 4.46 8.25
CA ALA A 362 3.98 4.79 9.46
C ALA A 362 5.29 5.54 9.17
N LEU A 363 6.03 5.18 8.11
CA LEU A 363 7.22 5.93 7.65
C LEU A 363 6.86 7.36 7.29
N ASP A 364 5.72 7.54 6.62
CA ASP A 364 5.19 8.87 6.28
C ASP A 364 4.44 9.52 7.47
N SER A 365 4.55 9.02 8.71
CA SER A 365 3.90 9.59 9.91
C SER A 365 2.36 9.69 9.85
N CYS A 366 1.71 8.95 8.96
CA CYS A 366 0.26 8.79 8.90
C CYS A 366 -0.25 7.76 9.92
N LEU A 367 0.63 6.88 10.41
CA LEU A 367 0.38 5.90 11.47
C LEU A 367 1.48 5.94 12.54
N PRO A 368 1.23 5.43 13.77
CA PRO A 368 2.19 5.49 14.86
C PRO A 368 3.53 4.81 14.55
N GLU A 369 4.63 5.41 15.01
CA GLU A 369 6.00 4.92 14.75
C GLU A 369 6.30 3.55 15.38
N PHE A 370 5.59 3.14 16.45
CA PHE A 370 5.80 1.83 17.07
C PHE A 370 5.53 0.67 16.09
N LEU A 371 4.71 0.89 15.06
CA LEU A 371 4.46 -0.11 14.01
C LEU A 371 5.71 -0.40 13.18
N LEU A 372 6.68 0.52 13.14
CA LEU A 372 7.96 0.35 12.46
C LEU A 372 8.97 -0.49 13.25
N ILE A 373 8.69 -0.78 14.53
CA ILE A 373 9.58 -1.60 15.37
C ILE A 373 9.73 -2.99 14.75
N LYS A 374 10.99 -3.36 14.49
CA LYS A 374 11.37 -4.67 13.98
C LYS A 374 11.76 -5.59 15.14
N ASN A 375 11.34 -6.85 15.08
CA ASN A 375 11.80 -7.88 16.03
C ASN A 375 13.30 -8.14 15.83
N HIS A 376 14.08 -8.17 16.92
CA HIS A 376 15.52 -8.46 16.89
C HIS A 376 15.89 -9.83 16.31
N VAL A 377 15.02 -10.84 16.40
CA VAL A 377 15.35 -12.21 15.95
C VAL A 377 15.17 -12.39 14.43
N ARG A 378 14.11 -11.79 13.87
CA ARG A 378 13.70 -12.03 12.46
C ARG A 378 13.60 -10.77 11.61
N GLY A 379 13.74 -9.58 12.20
CA GLY A 379 13.63 -8.31 11.47
C GLY A 379 12.20 -7.93 11.04
N THR A 380 11.17 -8.61 11.56
CA THR A 380 9.77 -8.47 11.12
C THR A 380 9.00 -7.40 11.89
N ASN A 381 8.08 -6.70 11.21
CA ASN A 381 7.16 -5.72 11.79
C ASN A 381 5.98 -6.40 12.51
N HIS A 382 6.29 -7.13 13.59
CA HIS A 382 5.37 -8.02 14.31
C HIS A 382 4.08 -7.36 14.80
N TYR A 383 4.10 -6.09 15.23
CA TYR A 383 2.88 -5.37 15.62
C TYR A 383 1.89 -5.19 14.45
N ILE A 384 2.40 -4.97 13.24
CA ILE A 384 1.56 -4.86 12.05
C ILE A 384 0.92 -6.21 11.75
N ILE A 385 1.71 -7.29 11.79
CA ILE A 385 1.24 -8.66 11.51
C ILE A 385 0.15 -9.09 12.50
N LEU A 386 0.41 -8.91 13.81
CA LEU A 386 -0.55 -9.26 14.87
C LEU A 386 -1.81 -8.39 14.82
N GLY A 387 -1.65 -7.09 14.55
CA GLY A 387 -2.77 -6.17 14.36
C GLY A 387 -3.64 -6.57 13.18
N PHE A 388 -3.03 -6.89 12.03
CA PHE A 388 -3.74 -7.35 10.85
C PHE A 388 -4.48 -8.66 11.10
N PHE A 389 -3.83 -9.65 11.73
CA PHE A 389 -4.49 -10.89 12.15
C PHE A 389 -5.71 -10.63 13.03
N GLY A 390 -5.60 -9.72 14.01
CA GLY A 390 -6.71 -9.32 14.88
C GLY A 390 -7.89 -8.72 14.10
N VAL A 391 -7.62 -7.82 13.16
CA VAL A 391 -8.64 -7.16 12.32
C VAL A 391 -9.30 -8.14 11.35
N CYS A 392 -8.53 -9.03 10.72
CA CYS A 392 -9.07 -10.10 9.87
C CYS A 392 -9.98 -11.04 10.66
N THR A 393 -9.52 -11.48 11.84
CA THR A 393 -10.31 -12.35 12.71
C THR A 393 -11.58 -11.66 13.21
N SER A 394 -11.52 -10.37 13.56
CA SER A 394 -12.71 -9.63 13.98
C SER A 394 -13.73 -9.51 12.85
N MET A 395 -13.29 -9.27 11.61
CA MET A 395 -14.19 -9.17 10.45
C MET A 395 -14.88 -10.50 10.17
N PHE A 396 -14.12 -11.60 10.22
CA PHE A 396 -14.66 -12.94 10.04
C PHE A 396 -15.71 -13.30 11.10
N ILE A 397 -15.43 -13.00 12.38
CA ILE A 397 -16.35 -13.30 13.49
C ILE A 397 -17.62 -12.45 13.44
N ILE A 398 -17.50 -11.14 13.17
CA ILE A 398 -18.66 -10.22 13.10
C ILE A 398 -19.61 -10.62 11.96
N LEU A 399 -19.06 -11.13 10.86
CA LEU A 399 -19.83 -11.62 9.72
C LEU A 399 -20.26 -13.08 9.88
N GLU A 400 -20.08 -13.67 11.07
CA GLU A 400 -20.41 -15.05 11.42
C GLU A 400 -19.81 -16.11 10.47
N GLY A 401 -18.75 -15.76 9.74
CA GLY A 401 -18.15 -16.60 8.71
C GLY A 401 -18.99 -16.77 7.44
N ASP A 402 -19.95 -15.88 7.15
CA ASP A 402 -20.68 -15.91 5.88
C ASP A 402 -19.80 -15.46 4.71
N ALA A 403 -19.29 -16.44 3.97
CA ALA A 403 -18.47 -16.27 2.78
C ALA A 403 -19.13 -15.36 1.72
N SER A 404 -20.46 -15.43 1.56
CA SER A 404 -21.18 -14.60 0.61
C SER A 404 -21.13 -13.11 0.97
N THR A 405 -21.32 -12.78 2.24
CA THR A 405 -21.23 -11.39 2.72
C THR A 405 -19.78 -10.90 2.74
N LEU A 406 -18.83 -11.76 3.14
CA LEU A 406 -17.40 -11.46 3.09
C LEU A 406 -16.93 -11.07 1.68
N SER A 407 -17.30 -11.88 0.69
CA SER A 407 -16.98 -11.63 -0.73
C SER A 407 -17.55 -10.30 -1.23
N LYS A 408 -18.72 -9.88 -0.76
CA LYS A 408 -19.31 -8.58 -1.11
C LYS A 408 -18.62 -7.40 -0.41
N VAL A 409 -18.23 -7.52 0.86
CA VAL A 409 -17.43 -6.49 1.54
C VAL A 409 -16.10 -6.30 0.81
N TYR A 410 -15.51 -7.41 0.35
CA TYR A 410 -14.33 -7.40 -0.49
C TYR A 410 -14.55 -6.65 -1.80
N SER A 411 -15.60 -6.98 -2.57
CA SER A 411 -15.96 -6.26 -3.81
C SER A 411 -16.07 -4.75 -3.59
N VAL A 412 -16.78 -4.31 -2.55
CA VAL A 412 -16.98 -2.88 -2.27
C VAL A 412 -15.65 -2.18 -2.01
N SER A 413 -14.79 -2.79 -1.20
CA SER A 413 -13.48 -2.23 -0.83
C SER A 413 -12.53 -2.15 -2.02
N PHE A 414 -12.43 -3.25 -2.77
CA PHE A 414 -11.59 -3.36 -3.95
C PHE A 414 -12.02 -2.40 -5.06
N LEU A 415 -13.31 -2.35 -5.40
CA LEU A 415 -13.82 -1.46 -6.45
C LEU A 415 -13.70 0.02 -6.05
N GLY A 416 -13.90 0.34 -4.77
CA GLY A 416 -13.61 1.67 -4.23
C GLY A 416 -12.15 2.06 -4.41
N LEU A 417 -11.21 1.15 -4.13
CA LEU A 417 -9.77 1.36 -4.32
C LEU A 417 -9.42 1.59 -5.80
N MET A 418 -10.01 0.83 -6.72
CA MET A 418 -9.81 1.01 -8.16
C MET A 418 -10.30 2.37 -8.66
N ILE A 419 -11.44 2.86 -8.16
CA ILE A 419 -11.94 4.21 -8.49
C ILE A 419 -10.94 5.27 -8.02
N LEU A 420 -10.44 5.15 -6.77
CA LEU A 420 -9.43 6.06 -6.22
C LEU A 420 -8.13 6.03 -7.04
N PHE A 421 -7.72 4.86 -7.53
CA PHE A 421 -6.56 4.73 -8.40
C PHE A 421 -6.78 5.43 -9.76
N GLY A 422 -7.97 5.30 -10.35
CA GLY A 422 -8.38 6.03 -11.56
C GLY A 422 -8.37 7.55 -11.34
N VAL A 423 -8.86 8.02 -10.20
CA VAL A 423 -8.75 9.44 -9.79
C VAL A 423 -7.28 9.87 -9.68
N GLY A 424 -6.44 9.04 -9.05
CA GLY A 424 -4.99 9.27 -8.98
C GLY A 424 -4.35 9.41 -10.35
N ASN A 425 -4.71 8.58 -11.33
CA ASN A 425 -4.24 8.68 -12.71
C ASN A 425 -4.65 10.03 -13.36
N LEU A 426 -5.91 10.45 -13.21
CA LEU A 426 -6.37 11.75 -13.74
C LEU A 426 -5.63 12.93 -13.09
N LEU A 427 -5.41 12.88 -11.77
CA LEU A 427 -4.67 13.91 -11.05
C LEU A 427 -3.19 13.95 -11.47
N LEU A 428 -2.59 12.78 -11.72
CA LEU A 428 -1.22 12.67 -12.23
C LEU A 428 -1.07 13.35 -13.60
N LYS A 429 -2.06 13.21 -14.48
CA LYS A 429 -2.08 13.90 -15.79
C LYS A 429 -2.10 15.42 -15.66
N VAL A 430 -2.83 15.95 -14.68
CA VAL A 430 -2.99 17.40 -14.49
C VAL A 430 -1.82 18.00 -13.71
N LYS A 431 -1.42 17.37 -12.59
CA LYS A 431 -0.44 17.94 -11.66
C LYS A 431 1.00 17.52 -11.90
N ARG A 432 1.24 16.43 -12.64
CA ARG A 432 2.56 15.81 -12.87
C ARG A 432 2.73 15.40 -14.34
N SER A 433 2.32 16.28 -15.25
CA SER A 433 2.32 16.03 -16.71
C SER A 433 3.71 15.79 -17.30
N ALA A 434 4.75 16.30 -16.66
CA ALA A 434 6.15 16.20 -17.09
C ALA A 434 6.81 14.85 -16.77
N LEU A 435 6.25 14.05 -15.85
CA LEU A 435 6.81 12.74 -15.51
C LEU A 435 6.84 11.80 -16.72
N ARG A 436 7.95 11.10 -16.88
CA ARG A 436 8.13 10.04 -17.87
C ARG A 436 7.14 8.90 -17.60
N ARG A 437 6.56 8.35 -18.67
CA ARG A 437 5.57 7.27 -18.64
C ARG A 437 5.85 6.32 -19.80
N ASP A 438 5.75 5.02 -19.56
CA ASP A 438 5.96 4.03 -20.61
C ASP A 438 4.76 3.92 -21.56
N ASP A 439 3.55 4.09 -21.02
CA ASP A 439 2.30 4.20 -21.78
C ASP A 439 1.41 5.28 -21.17
N ARG A 440 0.55 5.90 -22.00
CA ARG A 440 -0.42 6.91 -21.55
C ARG A 440 -1.83 6.42 -21.81
N ALA A 441 -2.61 6.22 -20.76
CA ALA A 441 -4.02 5.91 -20.88
C ALA A 441 -4.77 7.16 -21.41
N PRO A 442 -5.51 7.10 -22.52
CA PRO A 442 -6.29 8.26 -22.96
C PRO A 442 -7.40 8.55 -21.94
N ILE A 443 -7.72 9.83 -21.70
CA ILE A 443 -8.66 10.25 -20.65
C ILE A 443 -10.02 9.55 -20.78
N TRP A 444 -10.52 9.37 -22.00
CA TRP A 444 -11.79 8.66 -22.23
C TRP A 444 -11.74 7.21 -21.71
N SER A 445 -10.60 6.52 -21.82
CA SER A 445 -10.45 5.14 -21.34
C SER A 445 -10.43 5.08 -19.82
N VAL A 446 -9.85 6.09 -19.17
CA VAL A 446 -9.84 6.24 -17.70
C VAL A 446 -11.27 6.47 -17.20
N LEU A 447 -12.00 7.41 -17.82
CA LEU A 447 -13.39 7.71 -17.47
C LEU A 447 -14.32 6.53 -17.72
N LEU A 448 -14.17 5.83 -18.84
CA LEU A 448 -14.93 4.61 -19.14
C LEU A 448 -14.65 3.50 -18.13
N GLY A 449 -13.37 3.22 -17.84
CA GLY A 449 -12.97 2.23 -16.85
C GLY A 449 -13.54 2.54 -15.46
N MET A 450 -13.41 3.79 -15.01
CA MET A 450 -13.99 4.22 -13.73
C MET A 450 -15.51 4.10 -13.70
N SER A 451 -16.20 4.41 -14.81
CA SER A 451 -17.66 4.27 -14.91
C SER A 451 -18.11 2.82 -14.84
N LEU A 452 -17.37 1.90 -15.49
CA LEU A 452 -17.62 0.46 -15.41
C LEU A 452 -17.39 -0.07 -13.99
N VAL A 453 -16.28 0.29 -13.34
CA VAL A 453 -16.04 -0.08 -11.93
C VAL A 453 -17.10 0.48 -11.01
N ALA A 454 -17.53 1.73 -11.21
CA ALA A 454 -18.63 2.34 -10.45
C ALA A 454 -19.95 1.58 -10.66
N ALA A 455 -20.25 1.13 -11.89
CA ALA A 455 -21.42 0.30 -12.16
C ALA A 455 -21.36 -1.04 -11.41
N GLY A 456 -20.19 -1.70 -11.37
CA GLY A 456 -19.99 -2.93 -10.58
C GLY A 456 -20.15 -2.70 -9.07
N LEU A 457 -19.66 -1.57 -8.57
CA LEU A 457 -19.81 -1.17 -7.17
C LEU A 457 -21.29 -0.93 -6.82
N VAL A 458 -22.01 -0.15 -7.65
CA VAL A 458 -23.44 0.10 -7.47
C VAL A 458 -24.23 -1.21 -7.52
N SER A 459 -23.91 -2.09 -8.46
CA SER A 459 -24.53 -3.41 -8.57
C SER A 459 -24.40 -4.23 -7.29
N THR A 460 -23.19 -4.29 -6.72
CA THR A 460 -22.91 -5.00 -5.46
C THR A 460 -23.71 -4.41 -4.29
N VAL A 461 -23.71 -3.09 -4.15
CA VAL A 461 -24.38 -2.38 -3.03
C VAL A 461 -25.90 -2.48 -3.13
N VAL A 462 -26.47 -2.32 -4.33
CA VAL A 462 -27.92 -2.41 -4.56
C VAL A 462 -28.42 -3.82 -4.25
N LYS A 463 -27.65 -4.86 -4.61
CA LYS A 463 -28.02 -6.25 -4.36
C LYS A 463 -28.04 -6.60 -2.87
N ARG A 464 -27.08 -6.07 -2.09
CA ARG A 464 -26.95 -6.34 -0.65
C ARG A 464 -26.53 -5.07 0.10
N PRO A 465 -27.49 -4.20 0.47
CA PRO A 465 -27.20 -2.92 1.12
C PRO A 465 -26.63 -3.08 2.54
N ASP A 466 -26.87 -4.22 3.19
CA ASP A 466 -26.35 -4.58 4.51
C ASP A 466 -24.81 -4.65 4.54
N VAL A 467 -24.19 -5.04 3.43
CA VAL A 467 -22.73 -5.08 3.24
C VAL A 467 -22.10 -3.68 3.44
N LEU A 468 -22.82 -2.62 3.05
CA LEU A 468 -22.34 -1.25 3.14
C LEU A 468 -22.12 -0.84 4.59
N LEU A 469 -22.95 -1.32 5.53
CA LEU A 469 -22.81 -0.99 6.95
C LEU A 469 -21.51 -1.54 7.53
N VAL A 470 -21.20 -2.80 7.23
CA VAL A 470 -19.96 -3.45 7.69
C VAL A 470 -18.74 -2.79 7.04
N PHE A 471 -18.80 -2.54 5.74
CA PHE A 471 -17.76 -1.80 5.03
C PHE A 471 -17.51 -0.41 5.66
N LEU A 472 -18.57 0.38 5.88
CA LEU A 472 -18.46 1.73 6.46
C LEU A 472 -17.93 1.67 7.89
N LEU A 473 -18.35 0.69 8.70
CA LEU A 473 -17.84 0.51 10.06
C LEU A 473 -16.33 0.33 10.07
N TYR A 474 -15.80 -0.58 9.27
CA TYR A 474 -14.36 -0.84 9.18
C TYR A 474 -13.60 0.32 8.55
N TYR A 475 -14.15 0.93 7.49
CA TYR A 475 -13.54 2.10 6.87
C TYR A 475 -13.44 3.26 7.86
N PHE A 476 -14.51 3.60 8.58
CA PHE A 476 -14.50 4.67 9.56
C PHE A 476 -13.65 4.34 10.78
N LEU A 477 -13.56 3.08 11.21
CA LEU A 477 -12.64 2.67 12.26
C LEU A 477 -11.18 2.90 11.84
N ALA A 478 -10.79 2.46 10.65
CA ALA A 478 -9.45 2.70 10.11
C ALA A 478 -9.16 4.20 9.90
N ALA A 479 -10.11 4.93 9.30
CA ALA A 479 -10.01 6.36 9.07
C ALA A 479 -9.96 7.17 10.38
N PHE A 480 -10.64 6.70 11.43
CA PHE A 480 -10.59 7.32 12.76
C PHE A 480 -9.21 7.14 13.39
N LEU A 481 -8.62 5.94 13.33
CA LEU A 481 -7.27 5.68 13.84
C LEU A 481 -6.21 6.53 13.10
N VAL A 482 -6.32 6.61 11.77
CA VAL A 482 -5.47 7.51 10.95
C VAL A 482 -5.77 8.98 11.26
N GLY A 483 -7.03 9.33 11.50
CA GLY A 483 -7.46 10.69 11.86
C GLY A 483 -6.82 11.16 13.16
N ILE A 484 -6.79 10.31 14.20
CA ILE A 484 -6.10 10.60 15.48
C ILE A 484 -4.65 11.01 15.24
N MET A 485 -3.97 10.35 14.30
CA MET A 485 -2.58 10.69 13.97
C MET A 485 -2.43 12.09 13.40
N PHE A 486 -3.34 12.58 12.56
CA PHE A 486 -3.30 13.95 12.05
C PHE A 486 -3.68 15.01 13.10
N PHE A 487 -4.44 14.63 14.12
CA PHE A 487 -4.80 15.52 15.22
C PHE A 487 -3.87 15.37 16.43
N ARG A 488 -2.88 14.45 16.40
CA ARG A 488 -2.07 14.08 17.57
C ARG A 488 -1.38 15.28 18.21
N LEU A 489 -0.77 16.16 17.42
CA LEU A 489 -0.09 17.35 17.93
C LEU A 489 -1.07 18.33 18.59
N GLN A 490 -2.27 18.48 18.02
CA GLN A 490 -3.31 19.35 18.57
C GLN A 490 -3.86 18.77 19.88
N VAL A 491 -4.15 17.46 19.91
CA VAL A 491 -4.59 16.75 21.11
C VAL A 491 -3.55 16.86 22.22
N LEU A 492 -2.27 16.58 21.93
CA LEU A 492 -1.19 16.67 22.91
C LEU A 492 -1.00 18.10 23.43
N LYS A 493 -1.11 19.12 22.57
CA LYS A 493 -1.06 20.53 23.00
C LYS A 493 -2.25 20.90 23.90
N GLN A 494 -3.45 20.40 23.62
CA GLN A 494 -4.62 20.66 24.46
C GLN A 494 -4.51 19.91 25.80
N VAL A 495 -4.02 18.67 25.79
CA VAL A 495 -3.69 17.92 27.01
C VAL A 495 -2.64 18.66 27.82
N TYR A 496 -1.57 19.17 27.20
CA TYR A 496 -0.58 20.00 27.88
C TYR A 496 -1.20 21.23 28.54
N ARG A 497 -2.02 22.00 27.79
CA ARG A 497 -2.70 23.19 28.32
C ARG A 497 -3.64 22.87 29.48
N PHE A 498 -4.32 21.74 29.41
CA PHE A 498 -5.21 21.26 30.47
C PHE A 498 -4.43 20.82 31.71
N LEU A 499 -3.45 19.95 31.55
CA LEU A 499 -2.61 19.45 32.65
C LEU A 499 -1.80 20.57 33.32
N ASN A 500 -1.37 21.57 32.56
CA ASN A 500 -0.66 22.74 33.10
C ASN A 500 -1.52 23.47 34.13
N GLN A 501 -2.86 23.36 34.12
CA GLN A 501 -3.70 23.98 35.14
C GLN A 501 -3.51 23.38 36.55
N PHE A 502 -2.88 22.21 36.66
CA PHE A 502 -2.72 21.46 37.91
C PHE A 502 -1.24 21.29 38.28
N GLU A 503 -0.85 21.70 39.49
CA GLU A 503 0.54 21.63 39.98
C GLU A 503 1.04 20.18 40.18
N CYS A 504 0.14 19.19 40.22
CA CYS A 504 0.48 17.78 40.48
C CYS A 504 1.15 17.07 39.29
N PHE A 505 1.18 17.68 38.10
CA PHE A 505 1.60 17.01 36.86
C PHE A 505 2.93 17.53 36.28
N ASP A 506 3.76 18.23 37.07
CA ASP A 506 5.02 18.83 36.58
C ASP A 506 5.93 17.84 35.84
N SER A 507 6.12 16.61 36.35
CA SER A 507 6.92 15.57 35.68
C SER A 507 6.30 15.12 34.36
N CYS A 508 4.97 15.01 34.30
CA CYS A 508 4.24 14.66 33.07
C CYS A 508 4.30 15.79 32.04
N LEU A 509 4.24 17.05 32.49
CA LEU A 509 4.34 18.23 31.64
C LEU A 509 5.73 18.35 31.02
N GLN A 510 6.80 18.07 31.77
CA GLN A 510 8.17 18.04 31.25
C GLN A 510 8.32 16.95 30.17
N ALA A 511 7.87 15.73 30.45
CA ALA A 511 7.92 14.64 29.47
C ALA A 511 7.10 14.98 28.21
N LEU A 512 5.94 15.61 28.37
CA LEU A 512 5.09 16.02 27.25
C LEU A 512 5.71 17.18 26.44
N GLU A 513 6.35 18.14 27.09
CA GLU A 513 7.07 19.25 26.44
C GLU A 513 8.27 18.72 25.64
N GLU A 514 9.07 17.81 26.21
CA GLU A 514 10.17 17.14 25.52
C GLU A 514 9.68 16.34 24.31
N TYR A 515 8.60 15.58 24.46
CA TYR A 515 8.00 14.82 23.37
C TYR A 515 7.46 15.73 22.25
N LEU A 516 6.73 16.80 22.61
CA LEU A 516 6.23 17.80 21.66
C LEU A 516 7.37 18.47 20.89
N LYS A 517 8.46 18.82 21.59
CA LYS A 517 9.66 19.42 20.98
C LYS A 517 10.35 18.42 20.06
N HIS A 518 10.51 17.17 20.47
CA HIS A 518 11.12 16.13 19.65
C HIS A 518 10.34 15.94 18.34
N MET A 519 9.01 15.87 18.41
CA MET A 519 8.15 15.73 17.23
C MET A 519 8.30 16.86 16.22
N THR A 520 8.30 18.12 16.68
CA THR A 520 8.39 19.28 15.76
C THR A 520 9.80 19.62 15.33
N SER A 521 10.82 19.05 16.00
CA SER A 521 12.24 19.34 15.73
C SER A 521 12.84 18.58 14.55
N ARG A 522 12.16 17.58 14.00
CA ARG A 522 12.70 16.77 12.90
C ARG A 522 12.81 17.60 11.62
N PRO A 523 14.02 17.85 11.08
CA PRO A 523 14.19 18.65 9.89
C PRO A 523 13.69 17.93 8.63
N LEU A 524 13.08 18.70 7.73
CA LEU A 524 12.68 18.23 6.40
C LEU A 524 13.53 18.90 5.33
N ILE A 525 13.84 18.16 4.25
CA ILE A 525 14.67 18.68 3.17
C ILE A 525 13.80 19.02 1.96
N PHE A 526 14.04 20.18 1.35
CA PHE A 526 13.56 20.48 0.00
C PHE A 526 14.75 20.63 -0.96
N LEU A 527 14.84 19.74 -1.94
CA LEU A 527 15.87 19.74 -2.98
C LEU A 527 15.50 20.80 -4.03
N VAL A 528 16.29 21.87 -4.10
CA VAL A 528 16.05 23.01 -4.99
C VAL A 528 17.07 23.03 -6.13
N LYS A 529 16.56 23.06 -7.36
CA LYS A 529 17.38 23.10 -8.58
C LYS A 529 17.75 24.52 -9.01
N GLY A 530 16.92 25.52 -8.73
CA GLY A 530 17.14 26.89 -9.23
C GLY A 530 16.50 27.96 -8.36
N ASP A 531 16.66 29.23 -8.74
CA ASP A 531 16.34 30.41 -7.92
C ASP A 531 14.86 30.86 -7.98
N SER A 532 13.95 29.98 -8.40
CA SER A 532 12.52 30.30 -8.48
C SER A 532 11.90 30.49 -7.09
N ALA A 533 11.72 31.75 -6.69
CA ALA A 533 11.03 32.11 -5.44
C ALA A 533 9.61 31.53 -5.35
N GLY A 534 8.91 31.42 -6.48
CA GLY A 534 7.58 30.81 -6.53
C GLY A 534 7.57 29.33 -6.16
N VAL A 535 8.58 28.57 -6.58
CA VAL A 535 8.71 27.13 -6.23
C VAL A 535 9.05 26.97 -4.76
N MET A 536 10.06 27.71 -4.26
CA MET A 536 10.45 27.66 -2.85
C MET A 536 9.30 28.06 -1.91
N ASN A 537 8.57 29.13 -2.24
CA ASN A 537 7.40 29.56 -1.46
C ASN A 537 6.29 28.48 -1.45
N LYS A 538 6.00 27.87 -2.60
CA LYS A 538 5.03 26.75 -2.69
C LYS A 538 5.47 25.55 -1.84
N ALA A 539 6.77 25.25 -1.80
CA ALA A 539 7.31 24.19 -0.97
C ALA A 539 7.09 24.45 0.52
N VAL A 540 7.38 25.67 0.99
CA VAL A 540 7.13 26.07 2.39
C VAL A 540 5.64 25.96 2.74
N ILE A 541 4.74 26.45 1.87
CA ILE A 541 3.29 26.34 2.08
C ILE A 541 2.85 24.88 2.16
N TYR A 542 3.35 24.02 1.26
CA TYR A 542 3.02 22.59 1.29
C TYR A 542 3.46 21.93 2.61
N ILE A 543 4.71 22.16 3.03
CA ILE A 543 5.27 21.59 4.27
C ILE A 543 4.44 22.07 5.46
N MET A 544 4.08 23.35 5.50
CA MET A 544 3.24 23.92 6.56
C MET A 544 1.85 23.28 6.65
N GLU A 545 1.25 22.90 5.52
CA GLU A 545 -0.09 22.31 5.49
C GLU A 545 -0.12 20.79 5.70
N ASN A 546 0.99 20.10 5.40
CA ASN A 546 1.01 18.64 5.29
C ASN A 546 1.98 17.93 6.25
N GLU A 547 2.99 18.62 6.80
CA GLU A 547 4.04 18.00 7.59
C GLU A 547 4.16 18.60 8.99
N GLU A 548 4.52 17.77 9.97
CA GLU A 548 4.65 18.16 11.37
C GLU A 548 6.12 18.51 11.68
N THR A 549 6.60 19.65 11.18
CA THR A 549 7.95 20.14 11.45
C THR A 549 7.95 21.65 11.70
N GLN A 550 9.03 22.14 12.29
CA GLN A 550 9.39 23.56 12.34
C GLN A 550 10.72 23.85 11.65
N PHE A 551 11.44 22.84 11.16
CA PHE A 551 12.77 22.99 10.58
C PHE A 551 12.75 22.53 9.13
N ILE A 552 13.04 23.46 8.22
CA ILE A 552 13.11 23.21 6.79
C ILE A 552 14.54 23.47 6.33
N LYS A 553 15.13 22.54 5.60
CA LYS A 553 16.44 22.69 4.97
C LYS A 553 16.26 22.70 3.45
N PHE A 554 16.50 23.84 2.83
CA PHE A 554 16.65 23.89 1.39
C PHE A 554 18.04 23.38 1.03
N VAL A 555 18.11 22.39 0.15
CA VAL A 555 19.39 21.81 -0.28
C VAL A 555 19.55 22.07 -1.77
N HIS A 556 20.63 22.75 -2.14
CA HIS A 556 21.01 23.02 -3.52
C HIS A 556 22.29 22.26 -3.84
N PHE A 557 22.24 21.41 -4.87
CA PHE A 557 23.41 20.75 -5.45
C PHE A 557 24.02 21.71 -6.47
N GLU A 558 25.10 22.40 -6.08
CA GLU A 558 25.84 23.35 -6.92
C GLU A 558 26.77 22.56 -7.85
N ASP A 559 26.39 22.41 -9.12
CA ASP A 559 27.22 21.73 -10.10
C ASP A 559 28.52 22.53 -10.32
N PRO A 560 29.70 21.88 -10.43
CA PRO A 560 30.96 22.59 -10.68
C PRO A 560 30.95 23.52 -11.89
N ASN A 561 30.07 23.28 -12.86
CA ASN A 561 29.91 24.09 -14.07
C ASN A 561 28.85 25.20 -13.96
N GLU A 562 28.15 25.31 -12.84
CA GLU A 562 27.06 26.26 -12.62
C GLU A 562 27.57 27.63 -12.12
N THR A 563 26.90 28.71 -12.52
CA THR A 563 27.27 30.06 -12.08
C THR A 563 26.88 30.28 -10.62
N LYS A 564 27.82 30.72 -9.78
CA LYS A 564 27.60 31.07 -8.35
C LYS A 564 26.49 32.10 -8.09
N GLU A 565 26.01 32.79 -9.13
CA GLU A 565 24.88 33.72 -9.06
C GLU A 565 23.58 33.03 -8.65
N ILE A 566 23.36 31.78 -9.09
CA ILE A 566 22.14 31.01 -8.76
C ILE A 566 22.09 30.72 -7.26
N SER A 567 23.17 30.20 -6.68
CA SER A 567 23.30 29.95 -5.24
C SER A 567 23.08 31.22 -4.42
N HIS A 568 23.58 32.37 -4.89
CA HIS A 568 23.39 33.66 -4.21
C HIS A 568 21.93 34.14 -4.25
N ASN A 569 21.23 33.94 -5.37
CA ASN A 569 19.81 34.29 -5.48
C ASN A 569 18.92 33.35 -4.64
N ILE A 570 19.25 32.07 -4.58
CA ILE A 570 18.61 31.10 -3.66
C ILE A 570 18.77 31.59 -2.22
N GLU A 571 20.00 31.92 -1.80
CA GLU A 571 20.25 32.41 -0.43
C GLU A 571 19.41 33.64 -0.07
N LYS A 572 19.36 34.65 -0.95
CA LYS A 572 18.50 35.83 -0.75
C LYS A 572 17.05 35.46 -0.55
N THR A 573 16.56 34.52 -1.34
CA THR A 573 15.17 34.06 -1.30
C THR A 573 14.88 33.29 -0.01
N ILE A 574 15.76 32.39 0.41
CA ILE A 574 15.62 31.64 1.67
C ILE A 574 15.59 32.60 2.86
N ARG A 575 16.50 33.57 2.94
CA ARG A 575 16.49 34.59 4.01
C ARG A 575 15.20 35.41 4.04
N PHE A 576 14.61 35.68 2.86
CA PHE A 576 13.31 36.34 2.79
C PHE A 576 12.19 35.43 3.30
N LEU A 577 12.15 34.16 2.87
CA LEU A 577 11.13 33.20 3.31
C LEU A 577 11.20 32.93 4.82
N ASP A 578 12.40 32.81 5.40
CA ASP A 578 12.60 32.63 6.84
C ASP A 578 11.94 33.76 7.66
N ARG A 579 12.07 35.01 7.19
CA ARG A 579 11.42 36.18 7.81
C ARG A 579 9.90 36.21 7.61
N VAL A 580 9.42 35.73 6.46
CA VAL A 580 7.98 35.68 6.12
C VAL A 580 7.26 34.61 6.93
N TYR A 581 7.96 33.51 7.27
CA TYR A 581 7.41 32.34 7.95
C TYR A 581 8.06 32.13 9.34
N PRO A 582 7.86 33.05 10.32
CA PRO A 582 8.56 33.03 11.61
C PRO A 582 8.27 31.82 12.52
N LYS A 583 7.32 30.97 12.13
CA LYS A 583 7.01 29.69 12.82
C LYS A 583 7.96 28.56 12.42
N PHE A 584 8.73 28.76 11.36
CA PHE A 584 9.72 27.84 10.82
C PHE A 584 11.10 28.46 10.92
N LYS A 585 12.11 27.59 11.10
CA LYS A 585 13.51 27.90 10.84
C LYS A 585 13.85 27.32 9.47
N ILE A 586 14.21 28.18 8.52
CA ILE A 586 14.49 27.79 7.14
C ILE A 586 15.99 27.96 6.85
N ASP A 587 16.71 26.85 6.80
CA ASP A 587 18.13 26.82 6.49
C ASP A 587 18.38 26.61 4.99
N LEU A 588 19.56 27.04 4.51
CA LEU A 588 20.10 26.67 3.21
C LEU A 588 21.35 25.80 3.39
N VAL A 589 21.42 24.68 2.68
CA VAL A 589 22.60 23.83 2.55
C VAL A 589 23.02 23.80 1.09
N VAL A 590 24.21 24.30 0.79
CA VAL A 590 24.81 24.22 -0.54
C VAL A 590 25.76 23.04 -0.56
N VAL A 591 25.49 22.08 -1.43
CA VAL A 591 26.28 20.86 -1.61
C VAL A 591 27.10 21.02 -2.88
N GLU A 592 28.42 21.00 -2.76
CA GLU A 592 29.33 21.18 -3.90
C GLU A 592 29.51 19.85 -4.66
N SER A 593 28.44 19.40 -5.32
CA SER A 593 28.42 18.21 -6.17
C SER A 593 27.25 18.28 -7.16
N SER A 594 27.33 17.53 -8.25
CA SER A 594 26.18 17.33 -9.14
C SER A 594 25.07 16.52 -8.46
N PHE A 595 23.81 16.78 -8.83
CA PHE A 595 22.66 16.03 -8.34
C PHE A 595 22.66 14.59 -8.90
N SER A 596 22.67 13.59 -8.02
CA SER A 596 22.52 12.17 -8.39
C SER A 596 21.81 11.37 -7.29
N PRO A 597 21.27 10.17 -7.58
CA PRO A 597 20.68 9.29 -6.56
C PRO A 597 21.66 8.98 -5.42
N GLU A 598 22.93 8.73 -5.75
CA GLU A 598 23.99 8.46 -4.77
C GLU A 598 24.28 9.71 -3.92
N GLY A 599 24.24 10.90 -4.51
CA GLY A 599 24.38 12.16 -3.78
C GLY A 599 23.23 12.40 -2.80
N VAL A 600 22.01 11.99 -3.15
CA VAL A 600 20.84 12.05 -2.25
C VAL A 600 20.97 11.03 -1.12
N GLU A 601 21.46 9.83 -1.39
CA GLU A 601 21.76 8.82 -0.37
C GLU A 601 22.87 9.28 0.59
N GLU A 602 23.96 9.83 0.06
CA GLU A 602 25.05 10.38 0.88
C GLU A 602 24.57 11.55 1.75
N LEU A 603 23.74 12.44 1.19
CA LEU A 603 23.08 13.52 1.93
C LEU A 603 22.21 12.98 3.07
N SER A 604 21.45 11.92 2.81
CA SER A 604 20.60 11.26 3.82
C SER A 604 21.44 10.77 4.99
N ARG A 605 22.56 10.09 4.70
CA ARG A 605 23.49 9.55 5.71
C ARG A 605 24.20 10.66 6.48
N LYS A 606 24.70 11.71 5.80
CA LYS A 606 25.45 12.80 6.44
C LYS A 606 24.58 13.69 7.34
N LEU A 607 23.32 13.88 6.98
CA LEU A 607 22.39 14.71 7.77
C LEU A 607 21.52 13.90 8.74
N ASP A 608 21.60 12.57 8.71
CA ASP A 608 20.71 11.65 9.46
C ASP A 608 19.22 11.97 9.20
N ILE A 609 18.88 12.26 7.94
CA ILE A 609 17.52 12.57 7.49
C ILE A 609 17.12 11.55 6.44
N PRO A 610 16.10 10.70 6.70
CA PRO A 610 15.62 9.72 5.74
C PRO A 610 15.16 10.34 4.41
N GLN A 611 15.37 9.64 3.30
CA GLN A 611 14.96 10.09 1.95
C GLN A 611 13.46 10.37 1.83
N ASN A 612 12.60 9.66 2.58
CA ASN A 612 11.16 9.95 2.61
C ASN A 612 10.80 11.26 3.33
N CYS A 613 11.74 11.90 4.03
CA CYS A 613 11.63 13.25 4.59
C CYS A 613 12.22 14.33 3.65
N MET A 614 12.59 13.95 2.43
CA MET A 614 13.09 14.84 1.40
C MET A 614 12.02 15.06 0.32
N PHE A 615 11.98 16.28 -0.19
CA PHE A 615 10.98 16.75 -1.14
C PHE A 615 11.65 17.40 -2.34
N MET A 616 10.98 17.37 -3.49
CA MET A 616 11.43 18.07 -4.70
C MET A 616 10.27 18.59 -5.55
N ALA A 617 10.60 19.47 -6.50
CA ALA A 617 9.71 19.85 -7.59
C ALA A 617 9.56 18.74 -8.63
N CYS A 618 8.51 18.78 -9.46
CA CYS A 618 8.35 17.76 -10.48
C CYS A 618 9.53 17.84 -11.46
N PRO A 619 10.24 16.72 -11.70
CA PRO A 619 11.32 16.72 -12.67
C PRO A 619 10.76 16.95 -14.08
N SER A 620 11.59 17.51 -14.97
CA SER A 620 11.27 17.64 -16.39
C SER A 620 11.26 16.26 -17.07
N SER A 621 10.70 16.20 -18.28
CA SER A 621 10.69 14.96 -19.09
C SER A 621 12.09 14.47 -19.50
N GLU A 622 13.10 15.34 -19.40
CA GLU A 622 14.51 15.05 -19.71
C GLU A 622 15.30 14.56 -18.49
N PHE A 623 14.66 14.46 -17.33
CA PHE A 623 15.28 13.91 -16.12
C PHE A 623 15.67 12.45 -16.37
N ARG A 624 16.98 12.18 -16.24
CA ARG A 624 17.58 10.89 -16.63
C ARG A 624 17.25 9.79 -15.64
N GLU A 625 17.15 10.14 -14.37
CA GLU A 625 16.89 9.23 -13.27
C GLU A 625 15.40 8.94 -13.10
N THR A 626 15.07 7.84 -12.42
CA THR A 626 13.68 7.56 -12.04
C THR A 626 13.39 8.16 -10.67
N VAL A 627 12.13 8.51 -10.38
CA VAL A 627 11.76 8.99 -9.04
C VAL A 627 12.06 7.93 -7.97
N ALA A 628 11.94 6.64 -8.33
CA ALA A 628 12.24 5.53 -7.44
C ALA A 628 13.72 5.41 -7.10
N SER A 629 14.65 5.75 -8.01
CA SER A 629 16.09 5.69 -7.70
C SER A 629 16.49 6.67 -6.60
N LEU A 630 15.67 7.70 -6.33
CA LEU A 630 15.88 8.64 -5.24
C LEU A 630 15.48 8.10 -3.85
N GLY A 631 15.10 6.82 -3.73
CA GLY A 631 14.89 6.16 -2.44
C GLY A 631 13.71 6.69 -1.62
N GLY A 632 12.69 7.22 -2.28
CA GLY A 632 11.44 7.66 -1.64
C GLY A 632 11.27 9.17 -1.47
N VAL A 633 12.11 9.99 -2.13
CA VAL A 633 11.92 11.45 -2.25
C VAL A 633 10.53 11.77 -2.81
N ARG A 634 9.83 12.72 -2.19
CA ARG A 634 8.45 13.06 -2.52
C ARG A 634 8.33 14.27 -3.44
N ILE A 635 7.41 14.22 -4.41
CA ILE A 635 7.18 15.31 -5.37
C ILE A 635 6.00 16.16 -4.94
N ILE A 636 6.26 17.39 -4.52
CA ILE A 636 5.24 18.23 -3.86
C ILE A 636 4.85 19.46 -4.68
N THR A 637 5.74 20.02 -5.50
CA THR A 637 5.43 21.18 -6.36
C THR A 637 5.34 20.81 -7.85
N HIS A 638 4.99 21.79 -8.69
CA HIS A 638 4.80 21.60 -10.14
C HIS A 638 6.04 21.11 -10.86
#